data_AF-A0A814LDL1-F1
#
_entry.id   AF-A0A814LDL1-F1
#
_cell.length_a   1.000
_cell.length_b   1.000
_cell.length_c   1.000
_cell.angle_alpha   90.00
_cell.angle_beta   90.00
_cell.angle_gamma   90.00
#
_symmetry.space_group_name_H-M   'P 1'
#
loop_
_entity.id
_entity.type
_entity.pdbx_description
1 polymer ?
#
loop_
_entity_poly.entity_id
_entity_poly.type
_entity_poly.pdbx_seq_one_letter_code
_entity_poly.pdbx_strand_id
1 'polypeptide(L)'
;MYSSSLTPNSSIYYEDCSELYSYYEAIQMNVTITGYYSFLINSDMKTMDAFIYTNNFNPFDVSKNVLSHGEDSDNQGQFKITAALQTKMIYVVVITTSSRNSTGIFSIQVLGPSYINFSRILNTSSVVQTVYTSKLTANSSRTGLYTFFSKSNMDTYGSIYKDYFNPSNPFENRLLANAFSCNQRQFRFTIALETSVTYILIVTTVYDHVTGAFSISASGPDNVDLKDISSPSVTRIPYSLAVESKHLSKLTTNSQTYSRDCRKSDYYYQTIRMNVVETGYYALSGSSSMGTFGYIYKDDFNPMNPFENLLSQNYRSCSDQDFMFIVYLHTGTKYILVVTTSSPNTTGNFSILTSGPNNIILAPYKQSLTSCFIGQKCQFYKKNIGITLDDILRDEIRPNMTFTDQTILMKINAALTMIMFIGGLINSILSLLTFQSKDLRKVGCGIYLFASSITSILTISMFVVKFWFVVLTQMNLSIRLSVVRGGCVSIEPLLKLCLYVDAWLNACVAIERAILVFKGVNFNKQKSRRIARWIILILPFCIIGSIIHEPIHRELREVNKETNKVDINRWCLTHYSPSLQQYNTIILFFHLIGPCIINLGSALFIIFGSAQQRSTAQTSRTPREHIYNQFSEHKQLLISPIILLILSLPRLSMSMLSECINPSNHRLLFLFGYFISFTPSMLIFIIFVLPSALYRKKFQETFRRPRRLVHP
;
A
#
# COMPACT_ATOMS: atom_id res chain seq x y z
N MET A 1 6.63 34.37 -20.18
CA MET A 1 6.83 35.21 -18.99
C MET A 1 5.48 35.84 -18.68
N TYR A 2 5.03 35.79 -17.44
CA TYR A 2 3.76 36.38 -16.96
C TYR A 2 4.08 37.33 -15.83
N SER A 3 3.40 38.47 -15.73
CA SER A 3 3.58 39.42 -14.63
C SER A 3 2.25 40.01 -14.23
N SER A 4 1.99 40.09 -12.92
CA SER A 4 0.77 40.67 -12.35
C SER A 4 1.06 41.24 -10.95
N SER A 5 0.04 41.79 -10.31
CA SER A 5 0.13 42.35 -8.96
C SER A 5 -1.02 41.84 -8.09
N LEU A 6 -0.71 41.41 -6.87
CA LEU A 6 -1.71 41.19 -5.84
C LEU A 6 -2.06 42.53 -5.20
N THR A 7 -3.33 42.91 -5.28
CA THR A 7 -3.87 44.19 -4.79
C THR A 7 -5.02 43.92 -3.82
N PRO A 8 -5.53 44.92 -3.09
CA PRO A 8 -6.70 44.73 -2.22
C PRO A 8 -7.97 44.29 -2.95
N ASN A 9 -8.01 44.46 -4.28
CA ASN A 9 -9.11 44.02 -5.15
C ASN A 9 -8.89 42.60 -5.72
N SER A 10 -7.77 41.95 -5.39
CA SER A 10 -7.50 40.57 -5.78
C SER A 10 -8.40 39.59 -5.02
N SER A 11 -8.57 38.38 -5.56
CA SER A 11 -9.39 37.36 -4.91
C SER A 11 -8.79 36.94 -3.57
N ILE A 12 -9.62 36.56 -2.60
CA ILE A 12 -9.19 36.22 -1.24
C ILE A 12 -9.48 34.75 -0.92
N TYR A 13 -8.60 34.11 -0.17
CA TYR A 13 -8.86 32.81 0.45
C TYR A 13 -8.47 32.81 1.93
N TYR A 14 -9.00 31.84 2.67
CA TYR A 14 -8.79 31.70 4.11
C TYR A 14 -7.93 30.47 4.39
N GLU A 15 -6.85 30.67 5.15
CA GLU A 15 -5.98 29.60 5.63
C GLU A 15 -6.46 29.17 7.03
N ASP A 16 -6.86 27.91 7.16
CA ASP A 16 -7.21 27.23 8.41
C ASP A 16 -8.23 27.94 9.33
N CYS A 17 -9.48 28.08 8.87
CA CYS A 17 -10.63 28.48 9.70
C CYS A 17 -10.35 29.69 10.63
N SER A 18 -9.49 30.62 10.20
CA SER A 18 -9.14 31.83 10.92
C SER A 18 -9.82 33.04 10.27
N GLU A 19 -10.02 34.13 11.01
CA GLU A 19 -10.62 35.39 10.51
C GLU A 19 -9.71 36.15 9.51
N LEU A 20 -8.63 35.53 9.04
CA LEU A 20 -7.53 36.18 8.35
C LEU A 20 -7.45 35.64 6.91
N TYR A 21 -7.34 36.56 5.95
CA TYR A 21 -7.37 36.26 4.52
C TYR A 21 -6.03 36.62 3.85
N SER A 22 -5.68 35.86 2.82
CA SER A 22 -4.57 36.16 1.90
C SER A 22 -5.11 36.47 0.52
N TYR A 23 -4.48 37.43 -0.16
CA TYR A 23 -4.80 37.71 -1.56
C TYR A 23 -4.15 36.66 -2.45
N TYR A 24 -4.89 36.20 -3.45
CA TYR A 24 -4.38 35.26 -4.44
C TYR A 24 -4.76 35.65 -5.86
N GLU A 25 -3.97 35.16 -6.80
CA GLU A 25 -4.28 35.17 -8.22
C GLU A 25 -4.17 33.75 -8.79
N ALA A 26 -5.28 33.25 -9.33
CA ALA A 26 -5.32 31.96 -10.02
C ALA A 26 -5.14 32.16 -11.53
N ILE A 27 -4.16 31.47 -12.09
CA ILE A 27 -3.71 31.59 -13.47
C ILE A 27 -3.75 30.20 -14.10
N GLN A 28 -4.61 30.01 -15.10
CA GLN A 28 -4.66 28.75 -15.81
C GLN A 28 -3.50 28.64 -16.80
N MET A 29 -2.90 27.45 -16.86
CA MET A 29 -1.80 27.10 -17.74
C MET A 29 -2.26 26.15 -18.83
N ASN A 30 -1.88 26.45 -20.08
CA ASN A 30 -2.06 25.53 -21.20
C ASN A 30 -0.72 24.89 -21.59
N VAL A 31 -0.61 23.57 -21.41
CA VAL A 31 0.62 22.79 -21.64
C VAL A 31 0.50 22.02 -22.95
N THR A 32 1.35 22.37 -23.93
CA THR A 32 1.32 21.77 -25.28
C THR A 32 2.23 20.57 -25.45
N ILE A 33 3.29 20.43 -24.63
CA ILE A 33 4.22 19.29 -24.66
C ILE A 33 4.41 18.73 -23.25
N THR A 34 4.33 17.41 -23.10
CA THR A 34 4.58 16.72 -21.82
C THR A 34 6.06 16.82 -21.45
N GLY A 35 6.37 17.16 -20.20
CA GLY A 35 7.73 17.11 -19.68
C GLY A 35 7.90 17.89 -18.37
N TYR A 36 9.16 18.09 -17.98
CA TYR A 36 9.51 18.82 -16.77
C TYR A 36 9.61 20.31 -17.03
N TYR A 37 8.84 21.09 -16.27
CA TYR A 37 8.83 22.54 -16.32
C TYR A 37 9.33 23.10 -15.00
N SER A 38 10.14 24.15 -15.10
CA SER A 38 10.70 24.94 -14.02
C SER A 38 10.07 26.34 -14.07
N PHE A 39 9.34 26.70 -13.03
CA PHE A 39 8.76 28.02 -12.83
C PHE A 39 9.69 28.79 -11.91
N LEU A 40 10.32 29.84 -12.43
CA LEU A 40 11.05 30.83 -11.66
C LEU A 40 10.08 31.95 -11.32
N ILE A 41 9.83 32.15 -10.04
CA ILE A 41 8.95 33.19 -9.54
C ILE A 41 9.82 34.27 -8.92
N ASN A 42 9.61 35.51 -9.34
CA ASN A 42 10.32 36.69 -8.82
C ASN A 42 9.29 37.72 -8.37
N SER A 43 9.43 38.20 -7.14
CA SER A 43 8.50 39.08 -6.45
C SER A 43 9.27 40.14 -5.66
N ASP A 44 8.70 41.33 -5.53
CA ASP A 44 9.20 42.34 -4.59
C ASP A 44 8.75 42.07 -3.13
N MET A 45 7.91 41.05 -2.94
CA MET A 45 7.36 40.62 -1.65
C MET A 45 8.26 39.56 -0.99
N LYS A 46 8.62 39.78 0.28
CA LYS A 46 9.51 38.89 1.04
C LYS A 46 8.86 37.61 1.58
N THR A 47 7.59 37.34 1.27
CA THR A 47 6.79 36.22 1.82
C THR A 47 5.73 35.82 0.80
N MET A 48 6.17 35.21 -0.30
CA MET A 48 5.29 34.79 -1.38
C MET A 48 5.36 33.29 -1.56
N ASP A 49 4.19 32.68 -1.74
CA ASP A 49 4.05 31.25 -1.96
C ASP A 49 3.38 31.05 -3.32
N ALA A 50 3.74 29.96 -3.98
CA ALA A 50 3.10 29.55 -5.21
C ALA A 50 2.78 28.07 -5.21
N PHE A 51 1.57 27.76 -5.69
CA PHE A 51 1.04 26.42 -5.73
C PHE A 51 0.66 26.08 -7.17
N ILE A 52 0.99 24.87 -7.60
CA ILE A 52 0.54 24.30 -8.87
C ILE A 52 -0.55 23.29 -8.56
N TYR A 53 -1.74 23.51 -9.09
CA TYR A 53 -2.89 22.63 -8.98
C TYR A 53 -3.13 21.86 -10.28
N THR A 54 -3.62 20.63 -10.13
CA THR A 54 -4.22 19.87 -11.22
C THR A 54 -5.70 20.18 -11.32
N ASN A 55 -6.22 20.29 -12.55
CA ASN A 55 -7.63 20.53 -12.86
C ASN A 55 -8.16 21.93 -12.45
N ASN A 56 -8.31 22.19 -11.16
CA ASN A 56 -8.83 23.47 -10.63
C ASN A 56 -8.24 23.82 -9.27
N PHE A 57 -8.36 25.10 -8.91
CA PHE A 57 -8.08 25.62 -7.58
C PHE A 57 -9.41 25.90 -6.85
N ASN A 58 -9.53 25.43 -5.60
CA ASN A 58 -10.65 25.75 -4.72
C ASN A 58 -10.14 26.59 -3.53
N PRO A 59 -10.51 27.87 -3.41
CA PRO A 59 -10.06 28.73 -2.30
C PRO A 59 -10.62 28.31 -0.93
N PHE A 60 -11.57 27.37 -0.88
CA PHE A 60 -12.14 26.85 0.36
C PHE A 60 -11.60 25.45 0.75
N ASP A 61 -10.74 24.87 -0.08
CA ASP A 61 -10.03 23.62 0.18
C ASP A 61 -8.69 23.64 -0.56
N VAL A 62 -7.78 24.46 -0.04
CA VAL A 62 -6.48 24.76 -0.66
C VAL A 62 -5.55 23.55 -0.76
N SER A 63 -5.84 22.48 0.00
CA SER A 63 -5.08 21.22 -0.01
C SER A 63 -5.43 20.32 -1.19
N LYS A 64 -6.61 20.50 -1.77
CA LYS A 64 -7.14 19.64 -2.81
C LYS A 64 -6.47 19.94 -4.15
N ASN A 65 -6.07 18.87 -4.84
CA ASN A 65 -5.45 18.90 -6.18
C ASN A 65 -4.07 19.57 -6.27
N VAL A 66 -3.40 19.86 -5.16
CA VAL A 66 -2.02 20.40 -5.15
C VAL A 66 -1.08 19.36 -5.76
N LEU A 67 -0.34 19.76 -6.80
CA LEU A 67 0.67 18.97 -7.48
C LEU A 67 2.09 19.30 -6.99
N SER A 68 2.34 20.59 -6.76
CA SER A 68 3.65 21.09 -6.33
C SER A 68 3.47 22.44 -5.64
N HIS A 69 4.38 22.76 -4.74
CA HIS A 69 4.40 23.99 -3.95
C HIS A 69 5.84 24.51 -3.89
N GLY A 70 6.00 25.83 -3.85
CA GLY A 70 7.24 26.47 -3.48
C GLY A 70 6.97 27.73 -2.67
N GLU A 71 7.87 27.99 -1.75
CA GLU A 71 7.86 29.12 -0.82
C GLU A 71 9.21 29.85 -0.89
N ASP A 72 9.19 31.16 -0.66
CA ASP A 72 10.39 31.98 -0.52
C ASP A 72 11.01 31.79 0.88
N SER A 73 11.74 30.69 1.09
CA SER A 73 12.32 30.33 2.40
C SER A 73 13.42 31.29 2.89
N ASP A 74 14.06 32.03 1.97
CA ASP A 74 15.23 32.87 2.25
C ASP A 74 14.90 34.38 2.25
N ASN A 75 13.62 34.75 2.09
CA ASN A 75 13.13 36.14 1.96
C ASN A 75 13.82 36.96 0.85
N GLN A 76 14.27 36.31 -0.22
CA GLN A 76 15.00 36.97 -1.32
C GLN A 76 14.08 37.42 -2.44
N GLY A 77 12.76 37.16 -2.34
CA GLY A 77 11.77 37.46 -3.36
C GLY A 77 11.85 36.53 -4.57
N GLN A 78 12.65 35.46 -4.51
CA GLN A 78 12.91 34.58 -5.66
C GLN A 78 12.95 33.11 -5.24
N PHE A 79 12.08 32.31 -5.86
CA PHE A 79 12.05 30.87 -5.62
C PHE A 79 11.63 30.12 -6.88
N LYS A 80 11.89 28.80 -6.87
CA LYS A 80 11.71 27.94 -8.04
C LYS A 80 10.81 26.77 -7.71
N ILE A 81 9.78 26.55 -8.53
CA ILE A 81 8.91 25.37 -8.49
C ILE A 81 9.17 24.51 -9.71
N THR A 82 9.29 23.20 -9.51
CA THR A 82 9.42 22.24 -10.62
C THR A 82 8.27 21.26 -10.61
N ALA A 83 7.61 21.09 -11.74
CA ALA A 83 6.52 20.13 -11.90
C ALA A 83 6.65 19.36 -13.22
N ALA A 84 6.31 18.07 -13.18
CA ALA A 84 6.10 17.26 -14.37
C ALA A 84 4.69 17.51 -14.89
N LEU A 85 4.56 18.12 -16.06
CA LEU A 85 3.27 18.48 -16.65
C LEU A 85 2.99 17.62 -17.89
N GLN A 86 1.73 17.26 -18.08
CA GLN A 86 1.26 16.42 -19.19
C GLN A 86 0.36 17.22 -20.14
N THR A 87 0.44 16.93 -21.43
CA THR A 87 -0.49 17.49 -22.42
C THR A 87 -1.94 17.08 -22.13
N LYS A 88 -2.90 17.93 -22.50
CA LYS A 88 -4.37 17.70 -22.33
C LYS A 88 -4.87 17.70 -20.89
N MET A 89 -4.02 18.00 -19.91
CA MET A 89 -4.41 18.25 -18.53
C MET A 89 -4.50 19.75 -18.27
N ILE A 90 -5.48 20.17 -17.47
CA ILE A 90 -5.61 21.57 -17.03
C ILE A 90 -4.77 21.73 -15.78
N TYR A 91 -3.98 22.80 -15.73
CA TYR A 91 -3.23 23.18 -14.53
C TYR A 91 -3.53 24.62 -14.16
N VAL A 92 -3.54 24.92 -12.87
CA VAL A 92 -3.71 26.27 -12.35
C VAL A 92 -2.53 26.59 -11.45
N VAL A 93 -1.79 27.65 -11.77
CA VAL A 93 -0.83 28.25 -10.84
C VAL A 93 -1.58 29.26 -10.00
N VAL A 94 -1.45 29.14 -8.68
CA VAL A 94 -1.98 30.11 -7.73
C VAL A 94 -0.79 30.79 -7.07
N ILE A 95 -0.75 32.11 -7.18
CA ILE A 95 0.20 32.96 -6.48
C ILE A 95 -0.50 33.57 -5.28
N THR A 96 0.11 33.44 -4.10
CA THR A 96 -0.40 33.95 -2.83
C THR A 96 0.73 34.49 -1.95
N THR A 97 0.38 35.18 -0.89
CA THR A 97 1.28 35.72 0.11
C THR A 97 1.22 34.90 1.39
N SER A 98 2.37 34.48 1.92
CA SER A 98 2.47 33.86 3.25
C SER A 98 2.25 34.87 4.39
N SER A 99 2.45 36.16 4.13
CA SER A 99 2.11 37.23 5.08
C SER A 99 0.76 37.89 4.77
N ARG A 100 -0.02 38.08 5.84
CA ARG A 100 -1.42 38.51 5.80
C ARG A 100 -1.56 39.96 5.26
N ASN A 101 -2.59 40.21 4.45
CA ASN A 101 -2.92 41.51 3.85
C ASN A 101 -1.81 42.17 3.02
N SER A 102 -0.79 41.41 2.57
CA SER A 102 0.30 41.98 1.81
C SER A 102 -0.05 42.10 0.32
N THR A 103 0.42 43.16 -0.32
CA THR A 103 0.22 43.45 -1.74
C THR A 103 1.57 43.70 -2.40
N GLY A 104 1.74 43.33 -3.65
CA GLY A 104 2.99 43.48 -4.37
C GLY A 104 2.96 42.90 -5.77
N ILE A 105 4.08 42.98 -6.46
CA ILE A 105 4.21 42.66 -7.88
C ILE A 105 5.01 41.36 -8.01
N PHE A 106 4.51 40.45 -8.85
CA PHE A 106 5.20 39.20 -9.13
C PHE A 106 5.34 38.97 -10.63
N SER A 107 6.34 38.19 -10.99
CA SER A 107 6.57 37.68 -12.33
C SER A 107 6.92 36.20 -12.30
N ILE A 108 6.45 35.48 -13.33
CA ILE A 108 6.65 34.05 -13.53
C ILE A 108 7.39 33.86 -14.86
N GLN A 109 8.58 33.30 -14.78
CA GLN A 109 9.35 32.85 -15.92
C GLN A 109 9.35 31.31 -15.96
N VAL A 110 9.06 30.73 -17.11
CA VAL A 110 8.99 29.27 -17.28
C VAL A 110 10.12 28.79 -18.16
N LEU A 111 10.83 27.75 -17.71
CA LEU A 111 11.81 26.99 -18.48
C LEU A 111 11.31 25.56 -18.62
N GLY A 112 11.24 25.04 -19.85
CA GLY A 112 10.77 23.69 -20.10
C GLY A 112 10.78 23.34 -21.59
N PRO A 113 10.25 22.16 -21.97
CA PRO A 113 10.30 21.66 -23.34
C PRO A 113 9.42 22.44 -24.34
N SER A 114 8.49 23.27 -23.88
CA SER A 114 7.71 24.19 -24.74
C SER A 114 7.29 25.47 -24.01
N TYR A 115 6.73 26.43 -24.73
CA TYR A 115 6.13 27.62 -24.10
C TYR A 115 4.78 27.26 -23.44
N ILE A 116 4.51 27.83 -22.26
CA ILE A 116 3.21 27.75 -21.59
C ILE A 116 2.45 29.04 -21.82
N ASN A 117 1.19 28.94 -22.27
CA ASN A 117 0.29 30.09 -22.36
C ASN A 117 -0.49 30.26 -21.06
N PHE A 118 -0.60 31.50 -20.56
CA PHE A 118 -1.26 31.83 -19.30
C PHE A 118 -2.56 32.59 -19.55
N SER A 119 -3.65 32.19 -18.90
CA SER A 119 -4.92 32.91 -18.91
C SER A 119 -5.38 33.23 -17.50
N ARG A 120 -5.55 34.53 -17.21
CA ARG A 120 -6.03 35.01 -15.91
C ARG A 120 -7.51 34.66 -15.73
N ILE A 121 -7.87 34.15 -14.56
CA ILE A 121 -9.26 33.87 -14.20
C ILE A 121 -9.84 35.14 -13.52
N LEU A 122 -10.67 35.90 -14.24
CA LEU A 122 -11.31 37.13 -13.74
C LEU A 122 -12.71 36.83 -13.17
N ASN A 123 -12.86 36.84 -11.84
CA ASN A 123 -14.19 36.91 -11.21
C ASN A 123 -14.61 38.38 -11.12
N THR A 124 -15.43 38.86 -12.06
CA THR A 124 -15.99 40.23 -12.04
C THR A 124 -17.46 40.19 -11.64
N SER A 125 -17.78 40.90 -10.56
CA SER A 125 -19.12 41.04 -9.98
C SER A 125 -19.83 42.27 -10.56
N SER A 126 -21.08 42.14 -10.98
CA SER A 126 -22.04 43.26 -10.98
C SER A 126 -23.42 42.75 -10.54
N VAL A 127 -24.10 43.58 -9.73
CA VAL A 127 -25.24 43.21 -8.89
C VAL A 127 -26.53 43.69 -9.54
N VAL A 128 -27.51 42.79 -9.70
CA VAL A 128 -28.94 43.13 -9.79
C VAL A 128 -29.66 42.29 -8.74
N GLN A 129 -30.53 42.94 -7.97
CA GLN A 129 -31.16 42.38 -6.78
C GLN A 129 -32.66 42.18 -7.03
N THR A 130 -33.15 40.96 -6.86
CA THR A 130 -34.58 40.64 -6.76
C THR A 130 -34.79 39.80 -5.49
N VAL A 131 -35.93 40.01 -4.82
CA VAL A 131 -36.16 39.64 -3.41
C VAL A 131 -37.48 38.86 -3.28
N TYR A 132 -37.48 37.54 -3.02
CA TYR A 132 -38.69 36.73 -2.69
C TYR A 132 -38.39 35.45 -1.84
N THR A 133 -39.44 34.79 -1.29
CA THR A 133 -39.43 33.80 -0.16
C THR A 133 -40.02 32.41 -0.47
N SER A 134 -39.46 31.35 0.16
CA SER A 134 -39.99 29.96 0.39
C SER A 134 -40.19 29.01 -0.83
N LYS A 135 -39.93 27.70 -0.62
CA LYS A 135 -39.69 26.61 -1.63
C LYS A 135 -39.76 27.10 -3.09
N LEU A 136 -38.58 27.43 -3.61
CA LEU A 136 -38.48 28.15 -4.87
C LEU A 136 -38.01 27.21 -5.98
N THR A 137 -38.70 27.25 -7.13
CA THR A 137 -38.14 26.71 -8.37
C THR A 137 -37.17 27.74 -8.94
N ALA A 138 -35.92 27.36 -9.19
CA ALA A 138 -34.90 28.23 -9.76
C ALA A 138 -34.58 27.80 -11.19
N ASN A 139 -35.07 28.56 -12.17
CA ASN A 139 -34.83 28.30 -13.59
C ASN A 139 -33.92 29.38 -14.19
N SER A 140 -32.91 28.95 -14.94
CA SER A 140 -31.95 29.84 -15.61
C SER A 140 -32.03 29.70 -17.13
N SER A 141 -32.07 30.84 -17.83
CA SER A 141 -31.99 30.94 -19.29
C SER A 141 -30.58 30.80 -19.86
N ARG A 142 -29.55 30.82 -19.00
CA ARG A 142 -28.14 30.71 -19.41
C ARG A 142 -27.30 29.90 -18.44
N THR A 143 -26.59 28.90 -18.94
CA THR A 143 -25.68 28.08 -18.12
C THR A 143 -24.56 28.94 -17.54
N GLY A 144 -24.29 28.81 -16.24
CA GLY A 144 -23.23 29.54 -15.57
C GLY A 144 -23.30 29.48 -14.05
N LEU A 145 -22.45 30.27 -13.37
CA LEU A 145 -22.37 30.29 -11.91
C LEU A 145 -23.36 31.30 -11.33
N TYR A 146 -24.24 30.82 -10.45
CA TYR A 146 -25.23 31.62 -9.76
C TYR A 146 -25.00 31.56 -8.25
N THR A 147 -24.94 32.71 -7.60
CA THR A 147 -24.84 32.86 -6.16
C THR A 147 -26.21 33.14 -5.56
N PHE A 148 -26.66 32.28 -4.66
CA PHE A 148 -27.85 32.48 -3.85
C PHE A 148 -27.46 33.01 -2.48
N PHE A 149 -28.20 34.00 -2.00
CA PHE A 149 -28.00 34.65 -0.72
C PHE A 149 -29.34 34.90 -0.04
N SER A 150 -29.44 34.56 1.25
CA SER A 150 -30.59 34.93 2.06
C SER A 150 -30.34 36.20 2.85
N LYS A 151 -31.40 36.98 3.09
CA LYS A 151 -31.44 38.05 4.09
C LYS A 151 -32.61 37.82 5.02
N SER A 152 -32.32 37.59 6.29
CA SER A 152 -33.26 37.15 7.32
C SER A 152 -32.85 37.70 8.68
N ASN A 153 -33.82 37.84 9.59
CA ASN A 153 -33.58 38.10 11.01
C ASN A 153 -33.29 36.82 11.83
N MET A 154 -33.56 35.65 11.24
CA MET A 154 -33.27 34.32 11.76
C MET A 154 -32.10 33.67 11.04
N ASP A 155 -31.48 32.68 11.71
CA ASP A 155 -30.48 31.81 11.08
C ASP A 155 -31.11 30.90 10.03
N THR A 156 -30.87 31.23 8.76
CA THR A 156 -31.40 30.47 7.62
C THR A 156 -30.38 29.46 7.09
N TYR A 157 -30.87 28.26 6.78
CA TYR A 157 -30.17 27.19 6.09
C TYR A 157 -30.72 27.06 4.68
N GLY A 158 -29.84 27.08 3.66
CA GLY A 158 -30.24 26.98 2.26
C GLY A 158 -29.73 25.69 1.64
N SER A 159 -30.59 24.97 0.91
CA SER A 159 -30.26 23.74 0.17
C SER A 159 -30.83 23.79 -1.23
N ILE A 160 -30.04 23.43 -2.23
CA ILE A 160 -30.50 23.36 -3.62
C ILE A 160 -30.43 21.93 -4.17
N TYR A 161 -31.48 21.54 -4.89
CA TYR A 161 -31.71 20.21 -5.43
C TYR A 161 -31.88 20.26 -6.94
N LYS A 162 -31.48 19.19 -7.63
CA LYS A 162 -31.76 18.97 -9.05
C LYS A 162 -33.11 18.25 -9.18
N ASP A 163 -33.96 18.71 -10.09
CA ASP A 163 -35.26 18.13 -10.48
C ASP A 163 -36.36 18.18 -9.40
N TYR A 164 -36.19 17.51 -8.25
CA TYR A 164 -37.17 17.50 -7.16
C TYR A 164 -36.53 17.46 -5.77
N PHE A 165 -37.29 17.90 -4.77
CA PHE A 165 -36.98 17.74 -3.35
C PHE A 165 -37.88 16.67 -2.74
N ASN A 166 -37.28 15.63 -2.17
CA ASN A 166 -37.97 14.58 -1.41
C ASN A 166 -37.89 14.88 0.10
N PRO A 167 -39.00 15.29 0.76
CA PRO A 167 -38.98 15.61 2.19
C PRO A 167 -38.62 14.42 3.08
N SER A 168 -38.88 13.20 2.62
CA SER A 168 -38.55 11.95 3.33
C SER A 168 -37.09 11.53 3.15
N ASN A 169 -36.39 12.10 2.16
CA ASN A 169 -34.97 11.87 1.92
C ASN A 169 -34.26 13.17 1.46
N PRO A 170 -33.91 14.08 2.40
CA PRO A 170 -33.41 15.42 2.07
C PRO A 170 -31.97 15.44 1.54
N PHE A 171 -31.35 14.28 1.34
CA PHE A 171 -30.03 14.14 0.71
C PHE A 171 -30.14 13.73 -0.77
N GLU A 172 -31.27 13.16 -1.17
CA GLU A 172 -31.54 12.77 -2.55
C GLU A 172 -31.58 14.01 -3.45
N ASN A 173 -30.84 13.94 -4.56
CA ASN A 173 -30.71 15.01 -5.55
C ASN A 173 -30.20 16.36 -5.01
N ARG A 174 -29.68 16.41 -3.78
CA ARG A 174 -29.12 17.62 -3.18
C ARG A 174 -27.76 17.91 -3.79
N LEU A 175 -27.63 19.06 -4.43
CA LEU A 175 -26.37 19.47 -5.06
C LEU A 175 -25.47 20.20 -4.07
N LEU A 176 -26.06 21.06 -3.25
CA LEU A 176 -25.32 21.90 -2.32
C LEU A 176 -26.24 22.35 -1.19
N ALA A 177 -25.68 22.52 0.01
CA ALA A 177 -26.35 23.13 1.13
C ALA A 177 -25.36 23.95 1.96
N ASN A 178 -25.82 25.06 2.54
CA ASN A 178 -25.02 25.87 3.44
C ASN A 178 -25.87 26.43 4.59
N ALA A 179 -25.32 26.37 5.79
CA ALA A 179 -25.93 26.86 7.02
C ALA A 179 -25.41 28.25 7.43
N PHE A 180 -24.13 28.57 7.17
CA PHE A 180 -23.52 29.73 7.80
C PHE A 180 -22.31 30.28 7.03
N SER A 181 -22.35 31.59 6.82
CA SER A 181 -21.16 32.45 6.78
C SER A 181 -21.08 33.15 8.13
N CYS A 182 -20.02 32.92 8.90
CA CYS A 182 -19.86 33.39 10.28
C CYS A 182 -20.14 34.90 10.43
N ASN A 183 -21.19 35.22 11.22
CA ASN A 183 -21.63 36.55 11.69
C ASN A 183 -22.77 37.29 10.96
N GLN A 184 -23.52 36.69 10.01
CA GLN A 184 -24.69 37.36 9.41
C GLN A 184 -26.02 36.59 9.39
N ARG A 185 -26.18 35.50 10.16
CA ARG A 185 -27.44 34.72 10.27
C ARG A 185 -28.03 34.22 8.93
N GLN A 186 -27.23 34.19 7.87
CA GLN A 186 -27.71 34.09 6.49
C GLN A 186 -26.86 33.11 5.69
N PHE A 187 -27.49 32.33 4.80
CA PHE A 187 -26.78 31.41 3.93
C PHE A 187 -26.34 32.14 2.66
N ARG A 188 -25.16 31.77 2.17
CA ARG A 188 -24.66 32.17 0.86
C ARG A 188 -23.95 31.00 0.22
N PHE A 189 -24.30 30.68 -1.02
CA PHE A 189 -23.59 29.65 -1.78
C PHE A 189 -23.66 29.92 -3.27
N THR A 190 -22.64 29.47 -4.00
CA THR A 190 -22.55 29.62 -5.45
C THR A 190 -22.59 28.24 -6.09
N ILE A 191 -23.42 28.08 -7.12
CA ILE A 191 -23.62 26.81 -7.82
C ILE A 191 -23.72 27.04 -9.33
N ALA A 192 -23.24 26.06 -10.11
CA ALA A 192 -23.43 26.06 -11.55
C ALA A 192 -24.85 25.58 -11.89
N LEU A 193 -25.62 26.42 -12.59
CA LEU A 193 -26.94 26.05 -13.12
C LEU A 193 -26.83 25.81 -14.63
N GLU A 194 -27.52 24.79 -15.13
CA GLU A 194 -27.62 24.44 -16.54
C GLU A 194 -28.95 24.96 -17.12
N THR A 195 -28.95 25.34 -18.40
CA THR A 195 -30.19 25.69 -19.12
C THR A 195 -31.13 24.49 -19.23
N SER A 196 -32.44 24.74 -19.13
CA SER A 196 -33.50 23.71 -19.29
C SER A 196 -33.55 22.63 -18.20
N VAL A 197 -32.88 22.86 -17.07
CA VAL A 197 -32.95 22.01 -15.86
C VAL A 197 -33.73 22.76 -14.77
N THR A 198 -34.61 22.05 -14.07
CA THR A 198 -35.37 22.60 -12.95
C THR A 198 -34.61 22.37 -11.65
N TYR A 199 -34.38 23.44 -10.88
CA TYR A 199 -33.75 23.32 -9.57
C TYR A 199 -34.72 23.72 -8.47
N ILE A 200 -34.66 23.03 -7.33
CA ILE A 200 -35.51 23.33 -6.16
C ILE A 200 -34.63 23.89 -5.05
N LEU A 201 -34.87 25.13 -4.65
CA LEU A 201 -34.24 25.78 -3.51
C LEU A 201 -35.14 25.66 -2.28
N ILE A 202 -34.63 25.00 -1.25
CA ILE A 202 -35.26 24.86 0.07
C ILE A 202 -34.54 25.77 1.05
N VAL A 203 -35.33 26.53 1.81
CA VAL A 203 -34.84 27.42 2.86
C VAL A 203 -35.50 27.00 4.17
N THR A 204 -34.71 26.67 5.18
CA THR A 204 -35.17 26.31 6.53
C THR A 204 -34.48 27.18 7.57
N THR A 205 -34.94 27.11 8.82
CA THR A 205 -34.16 27.62 9.94
C THR A 205 -33.08 26.61 10.33
N VAL A 206 -32.00 27.08 10.92
CA VAL A 206 -30.94 26.23 11.47
C VAL A 206 -31.42 25.56 12.77
N TYR A 207 -32.14 26.32 13.59
CA TYR A 207 -32.66 25.88 14.88
C TYR A 207 -34.14 25.54 14.78
N ASP A 208 -34.56 24.58 15.57
CA ASP A 208 -35.94 24.14 15.72
C ASP A 208 -36.81 25.25 16.35
N HIS A 209 -38.10 25.26 15.98
CA HIS A 209 -39.11 26.19 16.51
C HIS A 209 -38.87 27.70 16.28
N VAL A 210 -37.90 28.08 15.45
CA VAL A 210 -37.67 29.47 15.07
C VAL A 210 -38.55 29.85 13.87
N THR A 211 -39.23 31.01 13.94
CA THR A 211 -40.07 31.54 12.86
C THR A 211 -39.80 33.03 12.66
N GLY A 212 -39.95 33.53 11.44
CA GLY A 212 -39.51 34.87 11.07
C GLY A 212 -39.46 35.08 9.56
N ALA A 213 -39.21 36.34 9.17
CA ALA A 213 -39.22 36.74 7.77
C ALA A 213 -37.82 36.61 7.15
N PHE A 214 -37.76 36.17 5.90
CA PHE A 214 -36.52 36.13 5.10
C PHE A 214 -36.75 36.70 3.70
N SER A 215 -35.69 36.80 2.93
CA SER A 215 -35.67 37.21 1.52
C SER A 215 -34.52 36.49 0.83
N ILE A 216 -34.70 36.01 -0.40
CA ILE A 216 -33.63 35.39 -1.18
C ILE A 216 -33.30 36.27 -2.37
N SER A 217 -32.02 36.45 -2.64
CA SER A 217 -31.49 37.06 -3.85
C SER A 217 -30.55 36.10 -4.58
N ALA A 218 -30.65 36.05 -5.90
CA ALA A 218 -29.75 35.30 -6.77
C ALA A 218 -28.96 36.27 -7.67
N SER A 219 -27.65 36.08 -7.80
CA SER A 219 -26.81 36.83 -8.73
C SER A 219 -26.06 35.87 -9.65
N GLY A 220 -25.95 36.20 -10.94
CA GLY A 220 -25.30 35.34 -11.92
C GLY A 220 -25.27 35.95 -13.31
N PRO A 221 -24.87 35.17 -14.34
CA PRO A 221 -24.71 35.65 -15.71
C PRO A 221 -26.03 35.97 -16.43
N ASP A 222 -27.17 35.64 -15.85
CA ASP A 222 -28.52 36.00 -16.32
C ASP A 222 -29.50 36.09 -15.13
N ASN A 223 -30.75 36.47 -15.35
CA ASN A 223 -31.78 36.44 -14.30
C ASN A 223 -32.22 34.99 -14.01
N VAL A 224 -32.40 34.68 -12.72
CA VAL A 224 -33.00 33.41 -12.27
C VAL A 224 -34.46 33.64 -11.92
N ASP A 225 -35.36 32.94 -12.61
CA ASP A 225 -36.79 32.97 -12.29
C ASP A 225 -37.03 32.10 -11.05
N LEU A 226 -37.42 32.73 -9.93
CA LEU A 226 -37.70 32.08 -8.65
C LEU A 226 -39.22 32.08 -8.40
N LYS A 227 -39.85 30.90 -8.49
CA LYS A 227 -41.30 30.73 -8.29
C LYS A 227 -41.61 29.92 -7.03
N ASP A 228 -42.46 30.46 -6.16
CA ASP A 228 -42.97 29.74 -4.99
C ASP A 228 -43.87 28.59 -5.43
N ILE A 229 -43.57 27.39 -4.94
CA ILE A 229 -44.43 26.23 -5.11
C ILE A 229 -45.29 26.14 -3.85
N SER A 230 -46.45 26.81 -3.85
CA SER A 230 -47.48 26.59 -2.84
C SER A 230 -47.91 25.11 -2.90
N SER A 231 -47.34 24.28 -2.03
CA SER A 231 -47.76 22.89 -1.82
C SER A 231 -48.83 22.89 -0.71
N PRO A 232 -49.83 21.99 -0.77
CA PRO A 232 -51.08 22.12 -0.03
C PRO A 232 -50.82 22.25 1.46
N SER A 233 -51.69 23.00 2.13
CA SER A 233 -51.84 23.09 3.58
C SER A 233 -51.23 21.88 4.27
N VAL A 234 -50.20 22.14 5.08
CA VAL A 234 -49.57 21.18 5.96
C VAL A 234 -50.66 20.55 6.83
N THR A 235 -51.26 19.45 6.37
CA THR A 235 -51.83 18.46 7.26
C THR A 235 -50.64 18.01 8.10
N ARG A 236 -50.65 18.41 9.37
CA ARG A 236 -49.72 17.90 10.37
C ARG A 236 -49.77 16.38 10.29
N ILE A 237 -48.76 15.79 9.66
CA ILE A 237 -48.43 14.40 9.90
C ILE A 237 -47.81 14.43 11.29
N PRO A 238 -48.43 13.80 12.30
CA PRO A 238 -47.80 13.71 13.60
C PRO A 238 -46.43 13.06 13.38
N TYR A 239 -45.39 13.69 13.92
CA TYR A 239 -44.10 13.02 14.09
C TYR A 239 -44.40 11.63 14.63
N SER A 240 -44.15 10.59 13.84
CA SER A 240 -43.84 9.29 14.46
C SER A 240 -42.66 9.60 15.35
N LEU A 241 -42.85 9.54 16.67
CA LEU A 241 -41.84 9.91 17.66
C LEU A 241 -40.50 9.31 17.21
N ALA A 242 -39.54 10.16 16.82
CA ALA A 242 -38.18 9.70 16.62
C ALA A 242 -37.74 9.10 17.94
N VAL A 243 -37.46 7.81 17.95
CA VAL A 243 -37.23 7.11 19.21
C VAL A 243 -35.81 7.42 19.63
N GLU A 244 -35.68 8.11 20.76
CA GLU A 244 -34.39 8.46 21.32
C GLU A 244 -33.88 7.36 22.25
N SER A 245 -32.62 7.00 22.09
CA SER A 245 -31.92 6.12 23.03
C SER A 245 -30.62 6.77 23.50
N LYS A 246 -30.36 6.64 24.80
CA LYS A 246 -29.15 7.17 25.45
C LYS A 246 -28.31 6.01 25.99
N HIS A 247 -27.04 5.99 25.65
CA HIS A 247 -26.04 5.07 26.18
C HIS A 247 -24.99 5.83 26.99
N LEU A 248 -24.59 5.30 28.15
CA LEU A 248 -23.60 5.90 29.04
C LEU A 248 -22.38 4.98 29.15
N SER A 249 -21.17 5.53 29.06
CA SER A 249 -19.93 4.79 29.20
C SER A 249 -18.75 5.64 29.68
N LYS A 250 -17.61 4.98 29.90
CA LYS A 250 -16.38 5.61 30.40
C LYS A 250 -15.14 5.01 29.76
N LEU A 251 -14.23 5.86 29.30
CA LEU A 251 -12.86 5.47 28.96
C LEU A 251 -11.98 5.57 30.20
N THR A 252 -11.25 4.49 30.51
CA THR A 252 -10.38 4.36 31.69
C THR A 252 -8.98 3.92 31.27
N THR A 253 -8.03 3.88 32.19
CA THR A 253 -6.68 3.34 31.93
C THR A 253 -6.68 1.85 31.52
N ASN A 254 -7.76 1.13 31.81
CA ASN A 254 -7.96 -0.26 31.41
C ASN A 254 -8.65 -0.40 30.05
N SER A 255 -9.07 0.70 29.42
CA SER A 255 -9.66 0.68 28.09
C SER A 255 -8.61 0.31 27.04
N GLN A 256 -9.05 -0.30 25.95
CA GLN A 256 -8.15 -0.64 24.84
C GLN A 256 -7.59 0.64 24.21
N THR A 257 -6.35 0.58 23.70
CA THR A 257 -5.70 1.70 23.03
C THR A 257 -5.43 1.38 21.57
N TYR A 258 -5.46 2.39 20.72
CA TYR A 258 -5.01 2.27 19.33
C TYR A 258 -4.32 3.56 18.87
N SER A 259 -3.59 3.47 17.76
CA SER A 259 -2.94 4.62 17.14
C SER A 259 -3.79 5.09 15.95
N ARG A 260 -4.38 6.28 16.10
CA ARG A 260 -5.30 6.86 15.10
C ARG A 260 -4.58 7.32 13.82
N ASP A 261 -3.36 7.81 13.94
CA ASP A 261 -2.54 8.37 12.86
C ASP A 261 -1.22 7.60 12.64
N CYS A 262 -1.07 6.47 13.33
CA CYS A 262 0.14 5.63 13.33
C CYS A 262 1.42 6.39 13.76
N ARG A 263 1.30 7.56 14.40
CA ARG A 263 2.40 8.38 14.93
C ARG A 263 2.39 8.31 16.47
N LYS A 264 2.88 7.21 17.02
CA LYS A 264 3.25 6.97 18.44
C LYS A 264 2.21 7.21 19.56
N SER A 265 1.07 7.85 19.33
CA SER A 265 0.11 8.23 20.37
C SER A 265 -0.90 7.12 20.69
N ASP A 266 -1.08 6.84 21.99
CA ASP A 266 -2.04 5.86 22.51
C ASP A 266 -3.38 6.55 22.85
N TYR A 267 -4.40 6.30 22.03
CA TYR A 267 -5.75 6.82 22.26
C TYR A 267 -6.63 5.72 22.84
N TYR A 268 -7.22 5.97 24.00
CA TYR A 268 -8.20 5.05 24.56
C TYR A 268 -9.44 5.02 23.68
N TYR A 269 -9.99 3.83 23.45
CA TYR A 269 -11.22 3.66 22.69
C TYR A 269 -12.14 2.61 23.30
N GLN A 270 -13.39 2.68 22.90
CA GLN A 270 -14.41 1.67 23.17
C GLN A 270 -15.15 1.35 21.88
N THR A 271 -15.32 0.06 21.63
CA THR A 271 -16.12 -0.49 20.53
C THR A 271 -17.51 -0.84 21.03
N ILE A 272 -18.52 -0.38 20.30
CA ILE A 272 -19.93 -0.53 20.63
C ILE A 272 -20.61 -1.12 19.40
N ARG A 273 -21.18 -2.32 19.54
CA ARG A 273 -21.99 -2.92 18.49
C ARG A 273 -23.33 -2.22 18.42
N MET A 274 -23.71 -1.82 17.21
CA MET A 274 -25.01 -1.23 16.92
C MET A 274 -25.91 -2.31 16.32
N ASN A 275 -27.04 -2.59 16.98
CA ASN A 275 -28.08 -3.43 16.41
C ASN A 275 -29.21 -2.54 15.89
N VAL A 276 -29.33 -2.48 14.57
CA VAL A 276 -30.27 -1.63 13.85
C VAL A 276 -31.56 -2.42 13.62
N VAL A 277 -32.62 -2.00 14.30
CA VAL A 277 -33.94 -2.66 14.27
C VAL A 277 -34.73 -2.33 13.01
N GLU A 278 -34.53 -1.12 12.46
CA GLU A 278 -35.25 -0.62 11.29
C GLU A 278 -34.30 0.12 10.34
N THR A 279 -34.50 -0.05 9.03
CA THR A 279 -33.60 0.57 8.05
C THR A 279 -33.96 2.04 7.90
N GLY A 280 -32.98 2.93 8.00
CA GLY A 280 -33.23 4.37 7.82
C GLY A 280 -32.08 5.26 8.25
N TYR A 281 -32.35 6.55 8.30
CA TYR A 281 -31.39 7.55 8.77
C TYR A 281 -31.40 7.65 10.29
N TYR A 282 -30.21 7.60 10.87
CA TYR A 282 -29.98 7.74 12.29
C TYR A 282 -29.03 8.90 12.56
N ALA A 283 -29.43 9.80 13.45
CA ALA A 283 -28.59 10.83 14.02
C ALA A 283 -27.91 10.28 15.27
N LEU A 284 -26.59 10.43 15.36
CA LEU A 284 -25.80 10.07 16.53
C LEU A 284 -25.05 11.29 17.01
N SER A 285 -25.12 11.56 18.31
CA SER A 285 -24.32 12.58 18.97
C SER A 285 -23.66 12.01 20.22
N GLY A 286 -22.36 12.24 20.35
CA GLY A 286 -21.64 12.03 21.61
C GLY A 286 -21.82 13.23 22.52
N SER A 287 -21.87 13.02 23.83
CA SER A 287 -21.62 14.09 24.79
C SER A 287 -20.66 13.64 25.88
N SER A 288 -19.61 14.40 26.13
CA SER A 288 -18.47 13.93 26.93
C SER A 288 -17.77 15.03 27.70
N SER A 289 -17.12 14.65 28.81
CA SER A 289 -16.31 15.55 29.63
C SER A 289 -14.88 15.76 29.09
N MET A 290 -14.62 15.30 27.87
CA MET A 290 -13.32 15.27 27.20
C MET A 290 -13.54 15.39 25.70
N GLY A 291 -12.56 15.84 24.93
CA GLY A 291 -12.69 15.79 23.47
C GLY A 291 -12.87 14.35 22.99
N THR A 292 -13.94 14.06 22.25
CA THR A 292 -14.21 12.73 21.69
C THR A 292 -14.34 12.74 20.16
N PHE A 293 -14.02 11.61 19.56
CA PHE A 293 -14.24 11.31 18.14
C PHE A 293 -15.16 10.10 18.03
N GLY A 294 -16.09 10.16 17.07
CA GLY A 294 -16.99 9.06 16.73
C GLY A 294 -16.70 8.56 15.32
N TYR A 295 -16.56 7.24 15.20
CA TYR A 295 -16.37 6.55 13.92
C TYR A 295 -17.36 5.40 13.81
N ILE A 296 -18.03 5.27 12.67
CA ILE A 296 -18.86 4.11 12.36
C ILE A 296 -18.17 3.25 11.30
N TYR A 297 -18.08 1.96 11.61
CA TYR A 297 -17.55 0.93 10.73
C TYR A 297 -18.67 -0.03 10.31
N LYS A 298 -18.63 -0.46 9.06
CA LYS A 298 -19.42 -1.58 8.57
C LYS A 298 -18.69 -2.89 8.92
N ASP A 299 -19.42 -3.90 9.36
CA ASP A 299 -18.94 -5.25 9.72
C ASP A 299 -18.00 -5.33 10.94
N ASP A 300 -16.77 -4.83 10.87
CA ASP A 300 -15.85 -4.81 12.02
C ASP A 300 -14.89 -3.62 11.97
N PHE A 301 -14.48 -3.16 13.15
CA PHE A 301 -13.44 -2.14 13.31
C PHE A 301 -12.08 -2.81 13.39
N ASN A 302 -11.02 -2.28 12.78
CA ASN A 302 -9.65 -2.79 12.96
C ASN A 302 -8.75 -1.72 13.60
N PRO A 303 -8.35 -1.85 14.89
CA PRO A 303 -7.53 -0.84 15.58
C PRO A 303 -6.11 -0.72 15.00
N MET A 304 -5.68 -1.72 14.22
CA MET A 304 -4.38 -1.72 13.53
C MET A 304 -4.46 -1.18 12.10
N ASN A 305 -5.68 -1.03 11.56
CA ASN A 305 -5.97 -0.40 10.28
C ASN A 305 -7.30 0.38 10.37
N PRO A 306 -7.31 1.54 11.07
CA PRO A 306 -8.54 2.25 11.41
C PRO A 306 -9.27 2.88 10.19
N PHE A 307 -8.72 2.76 8.99
CA PHE A 307 -9.40 3.19 7.76
C PHE A 307 -10.17 2.04 7.08
N GLU A 308 -9.95 0.80 7.51
CA GLU A 308 -10.66 -0.37 7.01
C GLU A 308 -12.11 -0.37 7.45
N ASN A 309 -13.03 -0.59 6.51
CA ASN A 309 -14.48 -0.60 6.73
C ASN A 309 -15.10 0.68 7.32
N LEU A 310 -14.35 1.78 7.35
CA LEU A 310 -14.82 3.06 7.85
C LEU A 310 -15.95 3.59 6.94
N LEU A 311 -17.12 3.82 7.51
CA LEU A 311 -18.31 4.28 6.80
C LEU A 311 -18.54 5.77 7.01
N SER A 312 -18.33 6.26 8.22
CA SER A 312 -18.45 7.68 8.55
C SER A 312 -17.59 8.02 9.76
N GLN A 313 -17.07 9.25 9.78
CA GLN A 313 -16.32 9.80 10.90
C GLN A 313 -16.73 11.24 11.14
N ASN A 314 -16.69 11.68 12.39
CA ASN A 314 -16.86 13.09 12.70
C ASN A 314 -15.96 13.47 13.87
N TYR A 315 -15.42 14.68 13.77
CA TYR A 315 -14.75 15.36 14.86
C TYR A 315 -15.39 16.72 15.06
N ARG A 316 -15.79 17.01 16.30
CA ARG A 316 -16.02 18.37 16.80
C ARG A 316 -17.20 19.10 16.13
N SER A 317 -18.36 19.11 16.79
CA SER A 317 -19.38 20.11 16.48
C SER A 317 -18.89 21.50 16.92
N CYS A 318 -19.26 22.57 16.18
CA CYS A 318 -18.68 23.92 16.29
C CYS A 318 -18.87 24.64 17.62
N SER A 319 -19.30 23.98 18.70
CA SER A 319 -19.40 24.59 20.02
C SER A 319 -19.09 23.69 21.22
N ASP A 320 -18.96 22.36 21.08
CA ASP A 320 -18.70 21.48 22.21
C ASP A 320 -17.69 20.36 21.89
N GLN A 321 -17.10 19.76 22.91
CA GLN A 321 -16.02 18.75 22.87
C GLN A 321 -16.44 17.39 22.24
N ASP A 322 -17.46 17.40 21.38
CA ASP A 322 -18.35 16.28 21.09
C ASP A 322 -18.55 16.06 19.57
N PHE A 323 -18.83 14.82 19.17
CA PHE A 323 -19.08 14.43 17.77
C PHE A 323 -20.58 14.38 17.46
N MET A 324 -20.97 14.75 16.23
CA MET A 324 -22.35 14.57 15.75
C MET A 324 -22.36 14.25 14.26
N PHE A 325 -23.12 13.22 13.86
CA PHE A 325 -23.27 12.89 12.44
C PHE A 325 -24.53 12.06 12.17
N ILE A 326 -25.01 12.14 10.93
CA ILE A 326 -26.18 11.40 10.43
C ILE A 326 -25.68 10.31 9.48
N VAL A 327 -26.20 9.10 9.64
CA VAL A 327 -25.81 7.92 8.87
C VAL A 327 -27.03 7.11 8.45
N TYR A 328 -27.01 6.56 7.24
CA TYR A 328 -28.03 5.60 6.80
C TYR A 328 -27.61 4.19 7.18
N LEU A 329 -28.45 3.49 7.95
CA LEU A 329 -28.15 2.16 8.47
C LEU A 329 -29.19 1.14 8.01
N HIS A 330 -28.74 -0.05 7.65
CA HIS A 330 -29.59 -1.15 7.20
C HIS A 330 -29.79 -2.21 8.29
N THR A 331 -31.00 -2.75 8.38
CA THR A 331 -31.32 -3.92 9.22
C THR A 331 -30.50 -5.13 8.81
N GLY A 332 -30.10 -5.94 9.79
CA GLY A 332 -29.33 -7.16 9.55
C GLY A 332 -27.86 -6.95 9.16
N THR A 333 -27.42 -5.70 9.00
CA THR A 333 -26.00 -5.36 8.79
C THR A 333 -25.32 -5.13 10.13
N LYS A 334 -24.11 -5.66 10.31
CA LYS A 334 -23.31 -5.44 11.52
C LYS A 334 -22.65 -4.07 11.42
N TYR A 335 -22.85 -3.21 12.41
CA TYR A 335 -22.15 -1.93 12.52
C TYR A 335 -21.43 -1.82 13.86
N ILE A 336 -20.24 -1.24 13.84
CA ILE A 336 -19.43 -0.98 15.03
C ILE A 336 -19.21 0.53 15.15
N LEU A 337 -19.70 1.12 16.23
CA LEU A 337 -19.38 2.48 16.65
C LEU A 337 -18.12 2.45 17.51
N VAL A 338 -17.12 3.25 17.16
CA VAL A 338 -15.91 3.45 17.95
C VAL A 338 -15.93 4.87 18.50
N VAL A 339 -15.87 4.97 19.82
CA VAL A 339 -15.67 6.24 20.52
C VAL A 339 -14.25 6.27 21.07
N THR A 340 -13.53 7.36 20.81
CA THR A 340 -12.14 7.55 21.26
C THR A 340 -11.88 8.99 21.67
N THR A 341 -10.77 9.23 22.36
CA THR A 341 -10.37 10.58 22.80
C THR A 341 -9.69 11.40 21.72
N SER A 342 -9.82 12.73 21.81
CA SER A 342 -9.13 13.69 20.95
C SER A 342 -7.63 13.75 21.24
N SER A 343 -7.25 13.55 22.50
CA SER A 343 -5.88 13.62 23.01
C SER A 343 -5.43 12.26 23.56
N PRO A 344 -4.16 11.89 23.42
CA PRO A 344 -3.64 10.62 23.93
C PRO A 344 -3.71 10.56 25.46
N ASN A 345 -3.75 9.34 26.00
CA ASN A 345 -3.76 9.06 27.45
C ASN A 345 -4.87 9.79 28.25
N THR A 346 -5.93 10.26 27.60
CA THR A 346 -7.03 10.98 28.24
C THR A 346 -8.13 10.01 28.64
N THR A 347 -8.65 10.12 29.86
CA THR A 347 -9.77 9.30 30.35
C THR A 347 -10.93 10.20 30.73
N GLY A 348 -12.16 9.67 30.67
CA GLY A 348 -13.35 10.49 30.91
C GLY A 348 -14.64 9.75 30.60
N ASN A 349 -15.75 10.35 31.03
CA ASN A 349 -17.08 9.80 30.81
C ASN A 349 -17.64 10.34 29.49
N PHE A 350 -18.43 9.52 28.81
CA PHE A 350 -19.16 9.93 27.63
C PHE A 350 -20.55 9.30 27.59
N SER A 351 -21.43 9.95 26.86
CA SER A 351 -22.78 9.51 26.55
C SER A 351 -22.97 9.55 25.05
N ILE A 352 -23.82 8.67 24.52
CA ILE A 352 -24.22 8.66 23.12
C ILE A 352 -25.73 8.78 23.11
N LEU A 353 -26.23 9.78 22.39
CA LEU A 353 -27.63 9.92 22.06
C LEU A 353 -27.82 9.48 20.61
N THR A 354 -28.79 8.59 20.37
CA THR A 354 -29.20 8.19 19.03
C THR A 354 -30.66 8.51 18.80
N SER A 355 -30.99 9.04 17.62
CA SER A 355 -32.35 9.38 17.21
C SER A 355 -32.56 8.91 15.77
N GLY A 356 -33.71 8.29 15.49
CA GLY A 356 -34.02 7.73 14.18
C GLY A 356 -35.41 7.08 14.12
N PRO A 357 -35.69 6.31 13.07
CA PRO A 357 -36.99 5.67 12.86
C PRO A 357 -37.35 4.65 13.97
N ASN A 358 -36.35 4.10 14.66
CA ASN A 358 -36.53 3.16 15.76
C ASN A 358 -35.35 3.25 16.74
N ASN A 359 -35.37 2.52 17.86
CA ASN A 359 -34.22 2.45 18.75
C ASN A 359 -33.07 1.65 18.14
N ILE A 360 -31.84 2.16 18.26
CA ILE A 360 -30.62 1.35 18.10
C ILE A 360 -30.24 0.77 19.46
N ILE A 361 -30.05 -0.55 19.52
CA ILE A 361 -29.51 -1.19 20.71
C ILE A 361 -27.98 -1.11 20.63
N LEU A 362 -27.39 -0.37 21.57
CA LEU A 362 -25.95 -0.19 21.72
C LEU A 362 -25.43 -1.13 22.81
N ALA A 363 -24.57 -2.08 22.42
CA ALA A 363 -23.98 -3.06 23.33
C ALA A 363 -22.45 -2.98 23.29
N PRO A 364 -21.74 -3.01 24.44
CA PRO A 364 -20.28 -3.15 24.44
C PRO A 364 -19.86 -4.36 23.62
N TYR A 365 -18.92 -4.17 22.71
CA TYR A 365 -18.38 -5.24 21.90
C TYR A 365 -16.91 -5.41 22.23
N LYS A 366 -16.51 -6.57 22.72
CA LYS A 366 -15.09 -6.88 22.86
C LYS A 366 -14.62 -7.44 21.54
N GLN A 367 -13.86 -6.64 20.81
CA GLN A 367 -13.31 -7.07 19.54
C GLN A 367 -12.42 -8.32 19.70
N SER A 368 -12.62 -9.32 18.85
CA SER A 368 -11.67 -10.41 18.66
C SER A 368 -10.55 -9.88 17.75
N LEU A 369 -9.36 -9.66 18.31
CA LEU A 369 -8.21 -9.20 17.53
C LEU A 369 -7.84 -10.31 16.52
N THR A 370 -8.12 -10.09 15.23
CA THR A 370 -7.59 -10.94 14.17
C THR A 370 -6.06 -10.87 14.21
N SER A 371 -5.42 -12.03 14.35
CA SER A 371 -4.03 -12.25 14.78
C SER A 371 -2.94 -11.89 13.75
N CYS A 372 -3.17 -10.86 12.92
CA CYS A 372 -2.30 -10.52 11.80
C CYS A 372 -1.29 -9.42 11.97
N PHE A 373 -1.40 -8.68 13.05
CA PHE A 373 -0.57 -7.51 13.26
C PHE A 373 0.45 -7.80 14.35
N ILE A 374 1.71 -7.46 14.10
CA ILE A 374 2.81 -7.70 15.04
C ILE A 374 3.13 -6.38 15.77
N GLY A 375 2.82 -6.28 17.05
CA GLY A 375 3.09 -5.08 17.84
C GLY A 375 1.83 -4.28 18.16
N GLN A 376 1.99 -3.21 18.94
CA GLN A 376 0.87 -2.53 19.61
C GLN A 376 0.31 -1.29 18.86
N LYS A 377 0.96 -0.81 17.79
CA LYS A 377 0.69 0.53 17.21
C LYS A 377 0.79 0.60 15.67
N CYS A 378 -0.25 0.20 14.93
CA CYS A 378 -0.25 0.14 13.45
C CYS A 378 0.93 -0.63 12.83
N GLN A 379 1.52 -1.55 13.58
CA GLN A 379 2.82 -2.12 13.24
C GLN A 379 2.60 -3.49 12.59
N PHE A 380 2.90 -3.53 11.30
CA PHE A 380 3.14 -4.71 10.47
C PHE A 380 1.90 -5.52 10.08
N TYR A 381 1.46 -5.36 8.83
CA TYR A 381 0.59 -6.32 8.15
C TYR A 381 1.41 -7.57 7.80
N LYS A 382 1.11 -8.71 8.43
CA LYS A 382 1.80 -9.98 8.17
C LYS A 382 1.23 -10.60 6.88
N LYS A 383 1.76 -10.24 5.69
CA LYS A 383 1.61 -11.10 4.50
C LYS A 383 2.59 -12.26 4.62
N ASN A 384 2.13 -13.48 4.36
CA ASN A 384 2.97 -14.69 4.30
C ASN A 384 4.06 -14.64 3.21
N ILE A 385 4.02 -13.66 2.32
CA ILE A 385 4.95 -13.51 1.20
C ILE A 385 6.29 -12.97 1.72
N GLY A 386 7.27 -13.85 1.88
CA GLY A 386 8.65 -13.49 2.22
C GLY A 386 9.06 -13.69 3.69
N ILE A 387 8.35 -14.58 4.43
CA ILE A 387 8.71 -14.98 5.80
C ILE A 387 10.19 -15.39 5.87
N THR A 388 10.94 -14.76 6.78
CA THR A 388 12.36 -15.10 7.03
C THR A 388 12.52 -16.01 8.22
N LEU A 389 13.74 -16.53 8.41
CA LEU A 389 14.11 -17.22 9.64
C LEU A 389 13.99 -16.32 10.89
N ASP A 390 14.23 -15.01 10.73
CA ASP A 390 14.02 -14.05 11.84
C ASP A 390 12.55 -14.06 12.27
N ASP A 391 11.60 -14.10 11.33
CA ASP A 391 10.16 -14.09 11.62
C ASP A 391 9.68 -15.38 12.28
N ILE A 392 10.26 -16.53 11.90
CA ILE A 392 9.89 -17.85 12.43
C ILE A 392 10.43 -18.04 13.86
N LEU A 393 11.67 -17.63 14.12
CA LEU A 393 12.34 -17.90 15.40
C LEU A 393 12.17 -16.77 16.45
N ARG A 394 11.68 -15.59 16.06
CA ARG A 394 11.60 -14.38 16.90
C ARG A 394 11.04 -14.59 18.30
N ASP A 395 9.94 -15.33 18.42
CA ASP A 395 9.24 -15.51 19.70
C ASP A 395 9.72 -16.76 20.47
N GLU A 396 10.64 -17.54 19.90
CA GLU A 396 11.21 -18.72 20.55
C GLU A 396 12.48 -18.42 21.36
N ILE A 397 13.23 -17.39 20.94
CA ILE A 397 14.52 -17.08 21.54
C ILE A 397 14.30 -16.23 22.78
N ARG A 398 14.71 -16.76 23.94
CA ARG A 398 14.66 -16.00 25.19
C ARG A 398 15.92 -15.11 25.28
N PRO A 399 15.78 -13.79 25.43
CA PRO A 399 16.94 -12.91 25.58
C PRO A 399 17.66 -13.16 26.91
N ASN A 400 18.95 -12.84 26.97
CA ASN A 400 19.81 -12.93 28.16
C ASN A 400 19.90 -14.32 28.80
N MET A 401 19.60 -15.39 28.06
CA MET A 401 19.79 -16.79 28.47
C MET A 401 20.88 -17.45 27.63
N THR A 402 21.64 -18.39 28.23
CA THR A 402 22.63 -19.18 27.49
C THR A 402 21.96 -20.16 26.52
N PHE A 403 22.69 -20.65 25.51
CA PHE A 403 22.10 -21.54 24.49
C PHE A 403 21.61 -22.86 25.11
N THR A 404 22.31 -23.33 26.14
CA THR A 404 21.95 -24.52 26.93
C THR A 404 20.62 -24.37 27.66
N ASP A 405 20.23 -23.15 28.01
CA ASP A 405 18.99 -22.85 28.75
C ASP A 405 17.82 -22.47 27.82
N GLN A 406 18.05 -22.41 26.51
CA GLN A 406 17.00 -22.18 25.51
C GLN A 406 16.04 -23.38 25.41
N THR A 407 14.90 -23.16 24.75
CA THR A 407 13.86 -24.17 24.55
C THR A 407 14.37 -25.42 23.83
N ILE A 408 13.74 -26.58 24.09
CA ILE A 408 14.03 -27.84 23.39
C ILE A 408 13.89 -27.66 21.88
N LEU A 409 12.90 -26.87 21.44
CA LEU A 409 12.69 -26.54 20.03
C LEU A 409 13.92 -25.87 19.40
N MET A 410 14.55 -24.92 20.10
CA MET A 410 15.78 -24.27 19.61
C MET A 410 16.94 -25.26 19.46
N LYS A 411 17.08 -26.20 20.41
CA LYS A 411 18.13 -27.25 20.36
C LYS A 411 17.92 -28.20 19.17
N ILE A 412 16.67 -28.62 18.93
CA ILE A 412 16.31 -29.44 17.76
C ILE A 412 16.63 -28.69 16.46
N ASN A 413 16.27 -27.40 16.38
CA ASN A 413 16.50 -26.58 15.18
C ASN A 413 17.98 -26.36 14.89
N ALA A 414 18.80 -26.18 15.93
CA ALA A 414 20.24 -26.11 15.78
C ALA A 414 20.81 -27.46 15.30
N ALA A 415 20.37 -28.57 15.87
CA ALA A 415 20.79 -29.91 15.43
C ALA A 415 20.44 -30.16 13.96
N LEU A 416 19.20 -29.84 13.55
CA LEU A 416 18.75 -29.97 12.16
C LEU A 416 19.57 -29.08 11.21
N THR A 417 19.82 -27.83 11.60
CA THR A 417 20.67 -26.90 10.83
C THR A 417 22.07 -27.46 10.63
N MET A 418 22.66 -28.05 11.67
CA MET A 418 23.99 -28.66 11.58
C MET A 418 24.02 -29.93 10.72
N ILE A 419 22.98 -30.77 10.80
CA ILE A 419 22.85 -31.94 9.92
C ILE A 419 22.76 -31.51 8.45
N MET A 420 21.93 -30.51 8.15
CA MET A 420 21.79 -29.96 6.80
C MET A 420 23.09 -29.34 6.32
N PHE A 421 23.83 -28.65 7.20
CA PHE A 421 25.15 -28.10 6.87
C PHE A 421 26.14 -29.19 6.48
N ILE A 422 26.30 -30.23 7.32
CA ILE A 422 27.25 -31.31 7.08
C ILE A 422 26.87 -32.06 5.80
N GLY A 423 25.61 -32.44 5.65
CA GLY A 423 25.10 -33.14 4.46
C GLY A 423 25.27 -32.32 3.18
N GLY A 424 24.88 -31.03 3.21
CA GLY A 424 25.01 -30.10 2.09
C GLY A 424 26.47 -29.82 1.72
N LEU A 425 27.35 -29.70 2.71
CA LEU A 425 28.79 -29.49 2.48
C LEU A 425 29.43 -30.71 1.82
N ILE A 426 29.16 -31.92 2.33
CA ILE A 426 29.64 -33.17 1.71
C ILE A 426 29.13 -33.26 0.27
N ASN A 427 27.84 -33.06 0.04
CA ASN A 427 27.25 -33.13 -1.30
C ASN A 427 27.89 -32.14 -2.28
N SER A 428 28.10 -30.90 -1.82
CA SER A 428 28.68 -29.84 -2.65
C SER A 428 30.15 -30.08 -2.95
N ILE A 429 30.93 -30.60 -1.98
CA ILE A 429 32.34 -31.00 -2.19
C ILE A 429 32.43 -32.15 -3.20
N LEU A 430 31.59 -33.19 -3.06
CA LEU A 430 31.58 -34.32 -4.01
C LEU A 430 31.20 -33.86 -5.43
N SER A 431 30.25 -32.94 -5.55
CA SER A 431 29.88 -32.30 -6.82
C SER A 431 31.04 -31.51 -7.40
N LEU A 432 31.69 -30.68 -6.57
CA LEU A 432 32.82 -29.85 -6.97
C LEU A 432 33.98 -30.70 -7.50
N LEU A 433 34.35 -31.75 -6.78
CA LEU A 433 35.40 -32.70 -7.20
C LEU A 433 35.06 -33.34 -8.55
N THR A 434 33.79 -33.71 -8.77
CA THR A 434 33.33 -34.31 -10.02
C THR A 434 33.47 -33.32 -11.19
N PHE A 435 32.92 -32.11 -11.05
CA PHE A 435 32.86 -31.12 -12.12
C PHE A 435 34.15 -30.31 -12.31
N GLN A 436 35.12 -30.44 -11.39
CA GLN A 436 36.47 -29.89 -11.57
C GLN A 436 37.20 -30.56 -12.75
N SER A 437 36.76 -31.75 -13.18
CA SER A 437 37.34 -32.44 -14.34
C SER A 437 37.34 -31.56 -15.60
N LYS A 438 38.47 -31.52 -16.31
CA LYS A 438 38.59 -30.80 -17.59
C LYS A 438 37.69 -31.40 -18.68
N ASP A 439 37.40 -32.69 -18.62
CA ASP A 439 36.59 -33.38 -19.63
C ASP A 439 35.12 -32.95 -19.60
N LEU A 440 34.53 -32.84 -18.40
CA LEU A 440 33.14 -32.43 -18.23
C LEU A 440 32.94 -30.95 -18.59
N ARG A 441 33.97 -30.12 -18.40
CA ARG A 441 33.96 -28.68 -18.72
C ARG A 441 34.24 -28.33 -20.18
N LYS A 442 34.24 -29.33 -21.08
CA LYS A 442 34.32 -29.13 -22.54
C LYS A 442 33.01 -28.55 -23.11
N VAL A 443 31.89 -28.69 -22.39
CA VAL A 443 30.55 -28.21 -22.78
C VAL A 443 29.99 -27.35 -21.63
N GLY A 444 29.14 -26.38 -21.96
CA GLY A 444 28.52 -25.45 -21.02
C GLY A 444 27.87 -26.13 -19.83
N CYS A 445 27.17 -27.26 -20.04
CA CYS A 445 26.52 -28.04 -18.99
C CYS A 445 27.45 -28.37 -17.80
N GLY A 446 28.69 -28.79 -18.04
CA GLY A 446 29.64 -29.09 -16.96
C GLY A 446 30.21 -27.85 -16.29
N ILE A 447 30.19 -26.69 -16.96
CA ILE A 447 30.64 -25.40 -16.41
C ILE A 447 29.55 -24.82 -15.51
N TYR A 448 28.28 -24.90 -15.91
CA TYR A 448 27.14 -24.50 -15.08
C TYR A 448 27.06 -25.35 -13.80
N LEU A 449 27.23 -26.68 -13.91
CA LEU A 449 27.23 -27.57 -12.74
C LEU A 449 28.44 -27.34 -11.82
N PHE A 450 29.59 -26.97 -12.37
CA PHE A 450 30.75 -26.55 -11.58
C PHE A 450 30.45 -25.26 -10.80
N ALA A 451 29.86 -24.25 -11.45
CA ALA A 451 29.46 -23.02 -10.79
C ALA A 451 28.37 -23.26 -9.72
N SER A 452 27.38 -24.09 -10.04
CA SER A 452 26.30 -24.49 -9.12
C SER A 452 26.86 -25.19 -7.86
N SER A 453 27.90 -26.02 -8.01
CA SER A 453 28.59 -26.63 -6.86
C SER A 453 29.22 -25.59 -5.94
N ILE A 454 29.79 -24.51 -6.48
CA ILE A 454 30.38 -23.41 -5.70
C ILE A 454 29.27 -22.59 -5.03
N THR A 455 28.21 -22.23 -5.76
CA THR A 455 27.10 -21.47 -5.20
C THR A 455 26.35 -22.24 -4.12
N SER A 456 26.29 -23.57 -4.21
CA SER A 456 25.74 -24.41 -3.13
C SER A 456 26.58 -24.36 -1.86
N ILE A 457 27.92 -24.41 -1.97
CA ILE A 457 28.81 -24.20 -0.80
C ILE A 457 28.54 -22.84 -0.16
N LEU A 458 28.46 -21.78 -0.97
CA LEU A 458 28.16 -20.44 -0.47
C LEU A 458 26.78 -20.38 0.19
N THR A 459 25.76 -21.03 -0.39
CA THR A 459 24.40 -21.08 0.13
C THR A 459 24.36 -21.77 1.49
N ILE A 460 24.97 -22.96 1.62
CA ILE A 460 24.92 -23.72 2.87
C ILE A 460 25.71 -23.04 3.98
N SER A 461 26.85 -22.41 3.66
CA SER A 461 27.61 -21.60 4.61
C SER A 461 26.81 -20.38 5.07
N MET A 462 26.20 -19.62 4.15
CA MET A 462 25.38 -18.45 4.50
C MET A 462 24.12 -18.82 5.28
N PHE A 463 23.52 -19.98 5.00
CA PHE A 463 22.38 -20.50 5.74
C PHE A 463 22.71 -20.72 7.23
N VAL A 464 23.85 -21.37 7.51
CA VAL A 464 24.33 -21.57 8.88
C VAL A 464 24.69 -20.25 9.55
N VAL A 465 25.37 -19.35 8.83
CA VAL A 465 25.66 -18.00 9.34
C VAL A 465 24.37 -17.27 9.70
N LYS A 466 23.33 -17.34 8.86
CA LYS A 466 22.03 -16.73 9.12
C LYS A 466 21.38 -17.30 10.39
N PHE A 467 21.37 -18.62 10.54
CA PHE A 467 20.80 -19.27 11.73
C PHE A 467 21.50 -18.79 13.01
N TRP A 468 22.83 -18.90 13.06
CA TRP A 468 23.59 -18.50 14.25
C TRP A 468 23.56 -16.99 14.48
N PHE A 469 23.51 -16.17 13.42
CA PHE A 469 23.33 -14.74 13.54
C PHE A 469 22.02 -14.39 14.26
N VAL A 470 20.90 -15.00 13.85
CA VAL A 470 19.60 -14.79 14.52
C VAL A 470 19.66 -15.22 15.98
N VAL A 471 20.18 -16.42 16.25
CA VAL A 471 20.28 -16.96 17.61
C VAL A 471 21.14 -16.05 18.50
N LEU A 472 22.35 -15.70 18.07
CA LEU A 472 23.29 -14.90 18.87
C LEU A 472 22.79 -13.47 19.10
N THR A 473 22.22 -12.82 18.07
CA THR A 473 21.75 -11.44 18.16
C THR A 473 20.50 -11.26 19.00
N GLN A 474 19.64 -12.28 19.08
CA GLN A 474 18.46 -12.27 19.95
C GLN A 474 18.79 -12.69 21.39
N MET A 475 19.75 -13.61 21.57
CA MET A 475 20.20 -14.02 22.91
C MET A 475 21.01 -12.94 23.61
N ASN A 476 21.87 -12.21 22.88
CA ASN A 476 22.79 -11.22 23.46
C ASN A 476 22.47 -9.80 23.00
N LEU A 477 21.74 -9.08 23.84
CA LEU A 477 21.38 -7.67 23.62
C LEU A 477 22.60 -6.73 23.65
N SER A 478 23.75 -7.17 24.17
CA SER A 478 24.99 -6.40 24.21
C SER A 478 25.70 -6.30 22.85
N ILE A 479 25.27 -7.08 21.84
CA ILE A 479 25.83 -6.97 20.48
C ILE A 479 25.52 -5.58 19.93
N ARG A 480 26.55 -4.94 19.34
CA ARG A 480 26.46 -3.60 18.77
C ARG A 480 25.34 -3.52 17.71
N LEU A 481 24.52 -2.47 17.80
CA LEU A 481 23.39 -2.24 16.90
C LEU A 481 23.81 -2.19 15.42
N SER A 482 25.00 -1.65 15.12
CA SER A 482 25.54 -1.61 13.75
C SER A 482 25.76 -3.00 13.15
N VAL A 483 26.22 -3.97 13.94
CA VAL A 483 26.42 -5.36 13.51
C VAL A 483 25.08 -6.02 13.23
N VAL A 484 24.11 -5.82 14.13
CA VAL A 484 22.74 -6.34 13.96
C VAL A 484 22.09 -5.76 12.71
N ARG A 485 22.24 -4.44 12.49
CA ARG A 485 21.72 -3.74 11.31
C ARG A 485 22.39 -4.21 10.02
N GLY A 486 23.72 -4.32 10.02
CA GLY A 486 24.47 -4.80 8.86
C GLY A 486 24.07 -6.22 8.45
N GLY A 487 23.94 -7.13 9.40
CA GLY A 487 23.50 -8.49 9.12
C GLY A 487 22.02 -8.59 8.73
N CYS A 488 21.16 -7.74 9.32
CA CYS A 488 19.76 -7.61 8.92
C CYS A 488 19.65 -7.26 7.42
N VAL A 489 20.32 -6.21 6.97
CA VAL A 489 20.24 -5.72 5.58
C VAL A 489 20.94 -6.65 4.58
N SER A 490 21.99 -7.37 4.99
CA SER A 490 22.89 -8.05 4.03
C SER A 490 22.69 -9.56 3.92
N ILE A 491 22.44 -10.28 5.03
CA ILE A 491 22.50 -11.75 5.02
C ILE A 491 21.34 -12.34 4.20
N GLU A 492 20.13 -11.81 4.37
CA GLU A 492 18.94 -12.35 3.69
C GLU A 492 19.00 -12.14 2.16
N PRO A 493 19.30 -10.93 1.63
CA PRO A 493 19.42 -10.76 0.18
C PRO A 493 20.56 -11.57 -0.44
N LEU A 494 21.69 -11.72 0.27
CA LEU A 494 22.81 -12.53 -0.21
C LEU A 494 22.46 -14.01 -0.29
N LEU A 495 21.72 -14.53 0.70
CA LEU A 495 21.22 -15.90 0.70
C LEU A 495 20.25 -16.14 -0.48
N LYS A 496 19.34 -15.20 -0.73
CA LYS A 496 18.44 -15.24 -1.90
C LYS A 496 19.18 -15.18 -3.22
N LEU A 497 20.20 -14.32 -3.34
CA LEU A 497 21.05 -14.25 -4.53
C LEU A 497 21.65 -15.62 -4.87
N CYS A 498 22.25 -16.30 -3.89
CA CYS A 498 22.86 -17.61 -4.10
C CYS A 498 21.83 -18.66 -4.56
N LEU A 499 20.64 -18.69 -3.92
CA LEU A 499 19.56 -19.60 -4.30
C LEU A 499 19.04 -19.35 -5.73
N TYR A 500 18.85 -18.08 -6.10
CA TYR A 500 18.35 -17.74 -7.43
C TYR A 500 19.40 -18.01 -8.51
N VAL A 501 20.68 -17.72 -8.25
CA VAL A 501 21.76 -18.08 -9.19
C VAL A 501 21.77 -19.59 -9.41
N ASP A 502 21.69 -20.39 -8.34
CA ASP A 502 21.67 -21.85 -8.45
C ASP A 502 20.48 -22.37 -9.27
N ALA A 503 19.27 -21.85 -9.02
CA ALA A 503 18.07 -22.22 -9.77
C ALA A 503 18.20 -21.90 -11.28
N TRP A 504 18.70 -20.71 -11.62
CA TRP A 504 18.90 -20.30 -13.01
C TRP A 504 20.06 -21.05 -13.70
N LEU A 505 21.12 -21.43 -12.96
CA LEU A 505 22.16 -22.32 -13.48
C LEU A 505 21.59 -23.71 -13.81
N ASN A 506 20.70 -24.25 -12.98
CA ASN A 506 20.00 -25.50 -13.26
C ASN A 506 19.12 -25.40 -14.52
N ALA A 507 18.40 -24.29 -14.69
CA ALA A 507 17.67 -24.02 -15.93
C ALA A 507 18.58 -23.95 -17.16
N CYS A 508 19.76 -23.32 -17.04
CA CYS A 508 20.77 -23.28 -18.10
C CYS A 508 21.28 -24.68 -18.46
N VAL A 509 21.46 -25.57 -17.47
CA VAL A 509 21.83 -26.98 -17.70
C VAL A 509 20.77 -27.69 -18.55
N ALA A 510 19.49 -27.49 -18.26
CA ALA A 510 18.41 -28.11 -19.03
C ALA A 510 18.31 -27.56 -20.46
N ILE A 511 18.42 -26.24 -20.64
CA ILE A 511 18.47 -25.61 -21.97
C ILE A 511 19.64 -26.17 -22.78
N GLU A 512 20.84 -26.23 -22.18
CA GLU A 512 22.04 -26.69 -22.87
C GLU A 512 21.91 -28.16 -23.30
N ARG A 513 21.29 -29.01 -22.47
CA ARG A 513 20.99 -30.41 -22.80
C ARG A 513 19.99 -30.50 -23.96
N ALA A 514 18.94 -29.67 -23.97
CA ALA A 514 17.98 -29.63 -25.06
C ALA A 514 18.63 -29.20 -26.38
N ILE A 515 19.50 -28.18 -26.36
CA ILE A 515 20.25 -27.72 -27.54
C ILE A 515 21.23 -28.79 -28.02
N LEU A 516 21.90 -29.51 -27.10
CA LEU A 516 22.81 -30.60 -27.44
C LEU A 516 22.09 -31.72 -28.20
N VAL A 517 20.91 -32.14 -27.73
CA VAL A 517 20.08 -33.15 -28.41
C VAL A 517 19.59 -32.65 -29.76
N PHE A 518 19.06 -31.41 -29.81
CA PHE A 518 18.53 -30.83 -31.04
C PHE A 518 19.57 -30.66 -32.14
N LYS A 519 20.77 -30.17 -31.80
CA LYS A 519 21.83 -29.94 -32.80
C LYS A 519 22.63 -31.19 -33.14
N GLY A 520 22.65 -32.21 -32.27
CA GLY A 520 23.38 -33.45 -32.47
C GLY A 520 24.83 -33.21 -32.93
N VAL A 521 25.17 -33.68 -34.13
CA VAL A 521 26.51 -33.55 -34.73
C VAL A 521 26.92 -32.10 -35.00
N ASN A 522 25.96 -31.20 -35.21
CA ASN A 522 26.20 -29.77 -35.49
C ASN A 522 26.42 -28.95 -34.20
N PHE A 523 26.52 -29.60 -33.04
CA PHE A 523 26.71 -28.92 -31.76
C PHE A 523 28.15 -28.39 -31.60
N ASN A 524 28.30 -27.07 -31.53
CA ASN A 524 29.59 -26.42 -31.34
C ASN A 524 29.95 -26.28 -29.84
N LYS A 525 30.84 -27.15 -29.37
CA LYS A 525 31.32 -27.20 -27.98
C LYS A 525 32.06 -25.91 -27.53
N GLN A 526 32.82 -25.27 -28.43
CA GLN A 526 33.58 -24.06 -28.09
C GLN A 526 32.67 -22.85 -27.90
N LYS A 527 31.66 -22.70 -28.76
CA LYS A 527 30.62 -21.66 -28.63
C LYS A 527 29.84 -21.85 -27.33
N SER A 528 29.39 -23.07 -27.05
CA SER A 528 28.75 -23.47 -25.79
C SER A 528 29.57 -23.06 -24.56
N ARG A 529 30.86 -23.42 -24.52
CA ARG A 529 31.77 -23.05 -23.43
C ARG A 529 31.92 -21.55 -23.24
N ARG A 530 31.98 -20.77 -24.34
CA ARG A 530 32.09 -19.31 -24.29
C ARG A 530 30.82 -18.68 -23.70
N ILE A 531 29.65 -19.12 -24.16
CA ILE A 531 28.34 -18.63 -23.67
C ILE A 531 28.18 -18.93 -22.19
N ALA A 532 28.54 -20.15 -21.74
CA ALA A 532 28.42 -20.53 -20.34
C ALA A 532 29.22 -19.63 -19.39
N ARG A 533 30.44 -19.24 -19.77
CA ARG A 533 31.26 -18.31 -18.97
C ARG A 533 30.64 -16.92 -18.86
N TRP A 534 30.11 -16.40 -19.96
CA TRP A 534 29.43 -15.10 -19.95
C TRP A 534 28.16 -15.13 -19.10
N ILE A 535 27.36 -16.19 -19.20
CA ILE A 535 26.14 -16.35 -18.38
C ILE A 535 26.50 -16.39 -16.89
N ILE A 536 27.52 -17.15 -16.49
CA ILE A 536 27.94 -17.24 -15.08
C ILE A 536 28.38 -15.87 -14.53
N LEU A 537 28.98 -15.01 -15.36
CA LEU A 537 29.39 -13.67 -14.96
C LEU A 537 28.21 -12.70 -14.88
N ILE A 538 27.29 -12.72 -15.86
CA ILE A 538 26.20 -11.74 -15.97
C ILE A 538 25.03 -12.07 -15.03
N LEU A 539 24.72 -13.36 -14.87
CA LEU A 539 23.53 -13.81 -14.14
C LEU A 539 23.41 -13.24 -12.71
N PRO A 540 24.49 -13.22 -11.88
CA PRO A 540 24.40 -12.62 -10.56
C PRO A 540 24.03 -11.14 -10.58
N PHE A 541 24.53 -10.35 -11.53
CA PHE A 541 24.21 -8.92 -11.63
C PHE A 541 22.74 -8.69 -12.01
N CYS A 542 22.20 -9.49 -12.93
CA CYS A 542 20.78 -9.42 -13.28
C CYS A 542 19.89 -9.73 -12.06
N ILE A 543 20.27 -10.74 -11.27
CA ILE A 543 19.54 -11.10 -10.06
C ILE A 543 19.65 -10.00 -9.01
N ILE A 544 20.85 -9.45 -8.76
CA ILE A 544 21.04 -8.33 -7.83
C ILE A 544 20.13 -7.15 -8.22
N GLY A 545 20.09 -6.79 -9.51
CA GLY A 545 19.21 -5.74 -10.02
C GLY A 545 17.73 -6.02 -9.74
N SER A 546 17.28 -7.27 -9.88
CA SER A 546 15.89 -7.66 -9.63
C SER A 546 15.48 -7.61 -8.15
N ILE A 547 16.42 -7.85 -7.21
CA ILE A 547 16.16 -7.91 -5.77
C ILE A 547 16.67 -6.68 -5.00
N ILE A 548 17.11 -5.62 -5.70
CA ILE A 548 17.75 -4.45 -5.09
C ILE A 548 16.83 -3.71 -4.10
N HIS A 549 15.52 -3.81 -4.27
CA HIS A 549 14.54 -3.21 -3.36
C HIS A 549 14.57 -3.84 -1.97
N GLU A 550 14.98 -5.11 -1.84
CA GLU A 550 15.01 -5.78 -0.55
C GLU A 550 15.97 -5.14 0.45
N PRO A 551 17.29 -4.99 0.17
CA PRO A 551 18.21 -4.35 1.11
C PRO A 551 17.88 -2.88 1.37
N ILE A 552 17.31 -2.16 0.39
CA ILE A 552 16.95 -0.74 0.53
C ILE A 552 15.83 -0.55 1.56
N HIS A 553 14.81 -1.41 1.52
CA HIS A 553 13.60 -1.28 2.33
C HIS A 553 13.62 -2.16 3.60
N ARG A 554 14.77 -2.77 3.90
CA ARG A 554 14.94 -3.56 5.11
C ARG A 554 15.50 -2.70 6.24
N GLU A 555 14.77 -2.64 7.34
CA GLU A 555 15.12 -1.86 8.51
C GLU A 555 15.20 -2.73 9.77
N LEU A 556 16.10 -2.33 10.69
CA LEU A 556 16.16 -2.86 12.04
C LEU A 556 15.35 -1.93 12.95
N ARG A 557 14.37 -2.48 13.68
CA ARG A 557 13.54 -1.72 14.62
C ARG A 557 13.58 -2.37 16.00
N GLU A 558 13.66 -1.54 17.04
CA GLU A 558 13.58 -1.98 18.43
C GLU A 558 12.13 -1.82 18.93
N VAL A 559 11.55 -2.88 19.48
CA VAL A 559 10.17 -2.89 19.99
C VAL A 559 10.18 -3.32 21.45
N ASN A 560 9.56 -2.48 22.29
CA ASN A 560 9.34 -2.76 23.70
C ASN A 560 8.03 -3.53 23.85
N LYS A 561 8.08 -4.75 24.41
CA LYS A 561 6.88 -5.59 24.56
C LYS A 561 5.92 -5.10 25.66
N GLU A 562 6.40 -4.39 26.71
CA GLU A 562 5.56 -3.88 27.82
C GLU A 562 6.24 -2.73 28.58
N THR A 563 5.46 -1.82 29.18
CA THR A 563 5.93 -0.66 29.97
C THR A 563 6.57 -1.01 31.31
N ASN A 564 6.48 -2.26 31.78
CA ASN A 564 6.99 -2.68 33.10
C ASN A 564 8.00 -3.85 33.06
N LYS A 565 8.50 -4.26 31.89
CA LYS A 565 9.64 -5.19 31.75
C LYS A 565 10.56 -4.74 30.62
N VAL A 566 11.86 -4.72 30.90
CA VAL A 566 12.94 -4.34 29.97
C VAL A 566 13.20 -5.47 28.96
N ASP A 567 12.16 -5.90 28.23
CA ASP A 567 12.29 -6.85 27.13
C ASP A 567 12.32 -6.05 25.81
N ILE A 568 13.53 -5.61 25.45
CA ILE A 568 13.82 -4.95 24.16
C ILE A 568 14.03 -6.04 23.12
N ASN A 569 13.07 -6.21 22.19
CA ASN A 569 13.27 -7.10 21.05
C ASN A 569 13.72 -6.31 19.82
N ARG A 570 14.75 -6.81 19.14
CA ARG A 570 15.26 -6.25 17.88
C ARG A 570 14.67 -6.99 16.70
N TRP A 571 13.95 -6.31 15.82
CA TRP A 571 13.25 -6.90 14.68
C TRP A 571 13.84 -6.42 13.36
N CYS A 572 14.17 -7.37 12.49
CA CYS A 572 14.60 -7.10 11.12
C CYS A 572 13.40 -7.27 10.18
N LEU A 573 12.88 -6.17 9.64
CA LEU A 573 11.62 -6.13 8.91
C LEU A 573 11.78 -5.42 7.57
N THR A 574 10.96 -5.81 6.60
CA THR A 574 10.85 -5.12 5.30
C THR A 574 9.58 -4.30 5.24
N HIS A 575 9.68 -3.03 4.85
CA HIS A 575 8.52 -2.16 4.68
C HIS A 575 8.38 -1.76 3.20
N TYR A 576 7.39 -2.34 2.53
CA TYR A 576 7.08 -2.06 1.13
C TYR A 576 5.80 -1.24 1.00
N SER A 577 5.80 -0.29 0.05
CA SER A 577 4.55 0.32 -0.43
C SER A 577 3.70 -0.73 -1.17
N PRO A 578 2.38 -0.51 -1.37
CA PRO A 578 1.53 -1.48 -2.07
C PRO A 578 2.06 -1.87 -3.46
N SER A 579 2.55 -0.90 -4.23
CA SER A 579 3.15 -1.15 -5.56
C SER A 579 4.45 -1.96 -5.47
N LEU A 580 5.29 -1.66 -4.49
CA LEU A 580 6.55 -2.37 -4.30
C LEU A 580 6.34 -3.79 -3.76
N GLN A 581 5.30 -4.00 -2.95
CA GLN A 581 4.86 -5.32 -2.51
C GLN A 581 4.44 -6.17 -3.71
N GLN A 582 3.67 -5.61 -4.65
CA GLN A 582 3.28 -6.30 -5.87
C GLN A 582 4.50 -6.67 -6.72
N TYR A 583 5.45 -5.74 -6.89
CA TYR A 583 6.71 -6.02 -7.58
C TYR A 583 7.50 -7.14 -6.90
N ASN A 584 7.69 -7.09 -5.58
CA ASN A 584 8.38 -8.11 -4.80
C ASN A 584 7.75 -9.50 -4.99
N THR A 585 6.41 -9.57 -4.99
CA THR A 585 5.68 -10.80 -5.26
C THR A 585 5.94 -11.32 -6.67
N ILE A 586 5.87 -10.47 -7.70
CA ILE A 586 6.14 -10.86 -9.10
C ILE A 586 7.57 -11.39 -9.25
N ILE A 587 8.56 -10.70 -8.70
CA ILE A 587 9.96 -11.11 -8.75
C ILE A 587 10.17 -12.45 -8.03
N LEU A 588 9.56 -12.65 -6.86
CA LEU A 588 9.62 -13.92 -6.15
C LEU A 588 9.09 -15.07 -7.02
N PHE A 589 7.92 -14.89 -7.66
CA PHE A 589 7.38 -15.89 -8.57
C PHE A 589 8.25 -16.12 -9.79
N PHE A 590 8.82 -15.06 -10.37
CA PHE A 590 9.69 -15.16 -11.53
C PHE A 590 10.92 -16.03 -11.24
N HIS A 591 11.64 -15.78 -10.13
CA HIS A 591 12.83 -16.57 -9.78
C HIS A 591 12.52 -17.98 -9.28
N LEU A 592 11.30 -18.24 -8.80
CA LEU A 592 10.89 -19.55 -8.30
C LEU A 592 10.29 -20.44 -9.39
N ILE A 593 9.33 -19.92 -10.16
CA ILE A 593 8.58 -20.66 -11.18
C ILE A 593 9.34 -20.68 -12.51
N GLY A 594 10.01 -19.58 -12.88
CA GLY A 594 10.70 -19.44 -14.17
C GLY A 594 11.69 -20.59 -14.46
N PRO A 595 12.67 -20.85 -13.57
CA PRO A 595 13.58 -21.98 -13.72
C PRO A 595 12.88 -23.34 -13.79
N CYS A 596 11.78 -23.52 -13.04
CA CYS A 596 11.03 -24.77 -13.04
C CYS A 596 10.34 -25.02 -14.40
N ILE A 597 9.68 -24.00 -14.96
CA ILE A 597 9.04 -24.09 -16.28
C ILE A 597 10.08 -24.42 -17.36
N ILE A 598 11.25 -23.78 -17.32
CA ILE A 598 12.33 -24.02 -18.29
C ILE A 598 12.84 -25.46 -18.17
N ASN A 599 13.07 -25.95 -16.95
CA ASN A 599 13.53 -27.32 -16.72
C ASN A 599 12.51 -28.36 -17.23
N LEU A 600 11.22 -28.19 -16.90
CA LEU A 600 10.16 -29.08 -17.35
C LEU A 600 9.99 -29.02 -18.88
N GLY A 601 9.91 -27.82 -19.45
CA GLY A 601 9.79 -27.61 -20.89
C GLY A 601 10.96 -28.21 -21.67
N SER A 602 12.19 -28.06 -21.18
CA SER A 602 13.38 -28.65 -21.79
C SER A 602 13.35 -30.19 -21.74
N ALA A 603 12.91 -30.78 -20.63
CA ALA A 603 12.80 -32.24 -20.50
C ALA A 603 11.71 -32.80 -21.43
N LEU A 604 10.54 -32.17 -21.49
CA LEU A 604 9.47 -32.54 -22.41
C LEU A 604 9.92 -32.41 -23.87
N PHE A 605 10.63 -31.32 -24.20
CA PHE A 605 11.20 -31.12 -25.53
C PHE A 605 12.16 -32.25 -25.92
N ILE A 606 13.04 -32.70 -25.02
CA ILE A 606 13.95 -33.82 -25.30
C ILE A 606 13.15 -35.11 -25.57
N ILE A 607 12.15 -35.42 -24.75
CA ILE A 607 11.36 -36.66 -24.89
C ILE A 607 10.56 -36.66 -26.20
N PHE A 608 9.76 -35.62 -26.43
CA PHE A 608 8.90 -35.55 -27.62
C PHE A 608 9.71 -35.31 -28.89
N GLY A 609 10.71 -34.42 -28.86
CA GLY A 609 11.57 -34.14 -30.00
C GLY A 609 12.37 -35.36 -30.45
N SER A 610 12.94 -36.12 -29.50
CA SER A 610 13.65 -37.36 -29.83
C SER A 610 12.71 -38.45 -30.35
N ALA A 611 11.50 -38.56 -29.79
CA ALA A 611 10.50 -39.51 -30.26
C ALA A 611 10.03 -39.20 -31.70
N GLN A 612 9.80 -37.92 -32.01
CA GLN A 612 9.40 -37.48 -33.35
C GLN A 612 10.52 -37.71 -34.38
N GLN A 613 11.78 -37.42 -34.02
CA GLN A 613 12.92 -37.65 -34.89
C GLN A 613 13.11 -39.15 -35.18
N ARG A 614 12.96 -40.02 -34.18
CA ARG A 614 13.02 -41.49 -34.36
C ARG A 614 11.82 -42.03 -35.15
N SER A 615 10.62 -41.49 -34.94
CA SER A 615 9.43 -41.87 -35.73
C SER A 615 9.57 -41.51 -37.21
N THR A 616 10.28 -40.42 -37.52
CA THR A 616 10.52 -40.01 -38.91
C THR A 616 11.59 -40.88 -39.57
N ALA A 617 12.57 -41.38 -38.79
CA ALA A 617 13.64 -42.24 -39.29
C ALA A 617 13.29 -43.75 -39.31
N GLN A 618 12.36 -44.21 -38.47
CA GLN A 618 11.91 -45.60 -38.37
C GLN A 618 10.38 -45.66 -38.46
N THR A 619 9.87 -45.87 -39.68
CA THR A 619 8.44 -45.95 -40.02
C THR A 619 7.75 -47.24 -39.60
N SER A 620 8.49 -48.23 -39.09
CA SER A 620 7.97 -49.56 -38.73
C SER A 620 7.20 -49.62 -37.40
N ARG A 621 7.17 -48.54 -36.62
CA ARG A 621 6.48 -48.46 -35.31
C ARG A 621 5.60 -47.22 -35.24
N THR A 622 4.57 -47.28 -34.41
CA THR A 622 3.64 -46.15 -34.24
C THR A 622 4.28 -45.01 -33.45
N PRO A 623 3.86 -43.74 -33.67
CA PRO A 623 4.37 -42.59 -32.93
C PRO A 623 4.18 -42.73 -31.40
N ARG A 624 3.09 -43.38 -30.95
CA ARG A 624 2.82 -43.66 -29.53
C ARG A 624 3.84 -44.63 -28.92
N GLU A 625 4.23 -45.66 -29.65
CA GLU A 625 5.24 -46.63 -29.19
C GLU A 625 6.63 -45.99 -29.09
N HIS A 626 6.99 -45.10 -30.03
CA HIS A 626 8.24 -44.33 -29.94
C HIS A 626 8.25 -43.39 -28.74
N ILE A 627 7.13 -42.71 -28.45
CA ILE A 627 6.99 -41.85 -27.27
C ILE A 627 7.10 -42.68 -25.98
N TYR A 628 6.42 -43.82 -25.87
CA TYR A 628 6.49 -44.68 -24.68
C TYR A 628 7.91 -45.21 -24.42
N ASN A 629 8.61 -45.65 -25.48
CA ASN A 629 9.98 -46.12 -25.39
C ASN A 629 10.94 -44.98 -24.98
N GLN A 630 10.81 -43.78 -25.56
CA GLN A 630 11.61 -42.62 -25.16
C GLN A 630 11.30 -42.16 -23.74
N PHE A 631 10.05 -42.21 -23.31
CA PHE A 631 9.67 -41.91 -21.94
C PHE A 631 10.31 -42.91 -20.96
N SER A 632 10.33 -44.20 -21.29
CA SER A 632 10.99 -45.24 -20.48
C SER A 632 12.53 -45.05 -20.43
N GLU A 633 13.15 -44.72 -21.57
CA GLU A 633 14.60 -44.50 -21.71
C GLU A 633 15.07 -43.22 -21.01
N HIS A 634 14.24 -42.16 -21.04
CA HIS A 634 14.59 -40.83 -20.56
C HIS A 634 13.83 -40.38 -19.31
N LYS A 635 13.11 -41.27 -18.62
CA LYS A 635 12.40 -40.95 -17.36
C LYS A 635 13.27 -40.23 -16.33
N GLN A 636 14.57 -40.54 -16.30
CA GLN A 636 15.54 -39.90 -15.40
C GLN A 636 15.73 -38.41 -15.65
N LEU A 637 15.47 -37.91 -16.87
CA LEU A 637 15.51 -36.48 -17.19
C LEU A 637 14.32 -35.70 -16.61
N LEU A 638 13.21 -36.37 -16.31
CA LEU A 638 12.04 -35.78 -15.63
C LEU A 638 12.16 -35.82 -14.11
N ILE A 639 12.96 -36.75 -13.56
CA ILE A 639 13.15 -36.89 -12.11
C ILE A 639 13.73 -35.59 -11.51
N SER A 640 14.73 -34.98 -12.15
CA SER A 640 15.35 -33.74 -11.65
C SER A 640 14.37 -32.55 -11.61
N PRO A 641 13.66 -32.19 -12.69
CA PRO A 641 12.64 -31.14 -12.65
C PRO A 641 11.51 -31.41 -11.65
N ILE A 642 11.04 -32.67 -11.54
CA ILE A 642 9.96 -33.04 -10.60
C ILE A 642 10.43 -32.92 -9.16
N ILE A 643 11.64 -33.39 -8.82
CA ILE A 643 12.21 -33.24 -7.48
C ILE A 643 12.38 -31.76 -7.13
N LEU A 644 12.93 -30.95 -8.05
CA LEU A 644 13.10 -29.51 -7.84
C LEU A 644 11.75 -28.79 -7.64
N LEU A 645 10.71 -29.20 -8.38
CA LEU A 645 9.36 -28.69 -8.18
C LEU A 645 8.82 -29.08 -6.80
N ILE A 646 8.88 -30.37 -6.43
CA ILE A 646 8.39 -30.86 -5.13
C ILE A 646 9.07 -30.13 -3.96
N LEU A 647 10.38 -29.94 -4.05
CA LEU A 647 11.16 -29.27 -3.01
C LEU A 647 10.92 -27.74 -2.96
N SER A 648 10.42 -27.13 -4.03
CA SER A 648 10.08 -25.70 -4.07
C SER A 648 8.61 -25.42 -3.75
N LEU A 649 7.72 -26.43 -3.83
CA LEU A 649 6.30 -26.31 -3.50
C LEU A 649 6.01 -25.77 -2.11
N PRO A 650 6.72 -26.16 -1.02
CA PRO A 650 6.44 -25.59 0.31
C PRO A 650 6.57 -24.07 0.33
N ARG A 651 7.55 -23.51 -0.40
CA ARG A 651 7.75 -22.06 -0.51
C ARG A 651 6.65 -21.39 -1.34
N LEU A 652 6.18 -22.05 -2.40
CA LEU A 652 5.03 -21.61 -3.19
C LEU A 652 3.74 -21.60 -2.37
N SER A 653 3.44 -22.70 -1.66
CA SER A 653 2.25 -22.83 -0.81
C SER A 653 2.24 -21.78 0.30
N MET A 654 3.38 -21.55 0.97
CA MET A 654 3.49 -20.49 1.97
C MET A 654 3.29 -19.10 1.36
N SER A 655 3.78 -18.84 0.15
CA SER A 655 3.58 -17.55 -0.54
C SER A 655 2.15 -17.33 -1.07
N MET A 656 1.38 -18.39 -1.26
CA MET A 656 0.03 -18.38 -1.86
C MET A 656 -1.10 -18.34 -0.83
N LEU A 657 -0.83 -18.71 0.42
CA LEU A 657 -1.75 -18.49 1.53
C LEU A 657 -1.83 -16.98 1.80
N SER A 658 -2.74 -16.30 1.10
CA SER A 658 -3.00 -14.86 1.27
C SER A 658 -3.76 -14.55 2.56
N GLU A 659 -4.22 -15.57 3.27
CA GLU A 659 -4.87 -15.40 4.56
C GLU A 659 -3.83 -15.17 5.65
N CYS A 660 -4.18 -14.27 6.53
CA CYS A 660 -3.39 -13.98 7.69
C CYS A 660 -3.17 -15.23 8.55
N ILE A 661 -1.97 -15.80 8.51
CA ILE A 661 -1.59 -16.91 9.39
C ILE A 661 -0.49 -16.39 10.29
N ASN A 662 -0.71 -16.44 11.60
CA ASN A 662 0.38 -16.21 12.53
C ASN A 662 1.32 -17.44 12.49
N PRO A 663 2.57 -17.35 11.99
CA PRO A 663 3.53 -18.45 12.03
C PRO A 663 3.72 -19.06 13.40
N SER A 664 3.45 -18.33 14.50
CA SER A 664 3.44 -18.87 15.86
C SER A 664 2.42 -20.01 16.06
N ASN A 665 1.32 -20.03 15.30
CA ASN A 665 0.29 -21.07 15.39
C ASN A 665 0.69 -22.37 14.67
N HIS A 666 1.48 -22.28 13.59
CA HIS A 666 1.92 -23.42 12.78
C HIS A 666 3.45 -23.45 12.60
N ARG A 667 4.20 -23.16 13.68
CA ARG A 667 5.66 -22.95 13.67
C ARG A 667 6.44 -24.04 12.96
N LEU A 668 6.17 -25.30 13.32
CA LEU A 668 6.85 -26.47 12.74
C LEU A 668 6.66 -26.50 11.22
N LEU A 669 5.45 -26.21 10.72
CA LEU A 669 5.17 -26.20 9.28
C LEU A 669 5.99 -25.13 8.54
N PHE A 670 6.01 -23.90 9.04
CA PHE A 670 6.79 -22.82 8.43
C PHE A 670 8.29 -23.09 8.49
N LEU A 671 8.75 -23.67 9.60
CA LEU A 671 10.15 -24.02 9.78
C LEU A 671 10.57 -25.16 8.83
N PHE A 672 9.78 -26.24 8.75
CA PHE A 672 10.02 -27.32 7.79
C PHE A 672 9.97 -26.81 6.35
N GLY A 673 8.99 -25.98 6.01
CA GLY A 673 8.89 -25.35 4.70
C GLY A 673 10.12 -24.49 4.37
N TYR A 674 10.63 -23.73 5.34
CA TYR A 674 11.85 -22.94 5.19
C TYR A 674 13.06 -23.85 4.94
N PHE A 675 13.31 -24.86 5.78
CA PHE A 675 14.42 -25.81 5.60
C PHE A 675 14.34 -26.56 4.26
N ILE A 676 13.16 -27.09 3.90
CA ILE A 676 12.96 -27.82 2.63
C ILE A 676 13.30 -26.93 1.43
N SER A 677 13.05 -25.63 1.51
CA SER A 677 13.37 -24.71 0.41
C SER A 677 14.86 -24.59 0.09
N PHE A 678 15.76 -24.97 1.01
CA PHE A 678 17.20 -25.03 0.78
C PHE A 678 17.69 -26.40 0.31
N THR A 679 16.86 -27.44 0.44
CA THR A 679 17.20 -28.81 0.04
C THR A 679 17.61 -28.96 -1.44
N PRO A 680 16.99 -28.27 -2.43
CA PRO A 680 17.41 -28.33 -3.83
C PRO A 680 18.90 -28.09 -4.04
N SER A 681 19.44 -27.01 -3.46
CA SER A 681 20.86 -26.67 -3.60
C SER A 681 21.75 -27.68 -2.89
N MET A 682 21.30 -28.31 -1.80
CA MET A 682 22.05 -29.35 -1.08
C MET A 682 22.11 -30.70 -1.80
N LEU A 683 21.37 -30.90 -2.91
CA LEU A 683 21.22 -32.18 -3.57
C LEU A 683 21.82 -32.25 -4.98
N ILE A 684 22.65 -31.29 -5.40
CA ILE A 684 23.25 -31.27 -6.75
C ILE A 684 23.91 -32.60 -7.12
N PHE A 685 24.69 -33.20 -6.21
CA PHE A 685 25.34 -34.50 -6.46
C PHE A 685 24.31 -35.60 -6.70
N ILE A 686 23.27 -35.63 -5.87
CA ILE A 686 22.23 -36.67 -5.90
C ILE A 686 21.36 -36.51 -7.13
N ILE A 687 21.06 -35.27 -7.53
CA ILE A 687 20.18 -34.95 -8.66
C ILE A 687 20.90 -35.11 -10.00
N PHE A 688 22.17 -34.68 -10.10
CA PHE A 688 22.88 -34.65 -11.37
C PHE A 688 23.92 -35.75 -11.52
N VAL A 689 24.71 -36.06 -10.49
CA VAL A 689 25.84 -37.00 -10.60
C VAL A 689 25.39 -38.45 -10.49
N LEU A 690 24.61 -38.81 -9.47
CA LEU A 690 24.18 -40.20 -9.25
C LEU A 690 23.38 -40.80 -10.42
N PRO A 691 22.40 -40.10 -11.03
CA PRO A 691 21.61 -40.66 -12.11
C PRO A 691 22.37 -40.72 -13.44
N SER A 692 23.39 -39.88 -13.62
CA SER A 692 24.14 -39.77 -14.87
C SER A 692 25.28 -40.78 -14.92
N ALA A 693 25.19 -41.77 -15.82
CA ALA A 693 26.27 -42.72 -16.06
C ALA A 693 27.61 -42.04 -16.39
N LEU A 694 27.56 -40.95 -17.17
CA LEU A 694 28.73 -40.14 -17.54
C LEU A 694 29.40 -39.51 -16.31
N TYR A 695 28.61 -38.85 -15.45
CA TYR A 695 29.17 -38.15 -14.30
C TYR A 695 29.58 -39.12 -13.20
N ARG A 696 28.81 -40.19 -12.97
CA ARG A 696 29.16 -41.27 -12.03
C ARG A 696 30.47 -41.95 -12.40
N LYS A 697 30.68 -42.26 -13.68
CA LYS A 697 31.98 -42.79 -14.15
C LYS A 697 33.11 -41.81 -13.86
N LYS A 698 32.91 -40.52 -14.14
CA LYS A 698 33.96 -39.53 -13.91
C LYS A 698 34.29 -39.30 -12.44
N PHE A 699 33.27 -39.35 -11.58
CA PHE A 699 33.44 -39.35 -10.13
C PHE A 699 34.28 -40.55 -9.67
N GLN A 700 33.95 -41.77 -10.13
CA GLN A 700 34.73 -42.97 -9.81
C GLN A 700 36.18 -42.89 -10.29
N GLU A 701 36.44 -42.37 -11.49
CA GLU A 701 37.80 -42.13 -11.99
C GLU A 701 38.59 -41.15 -11.11
N THR A 702 37.90 -40.15 -10.55
CA THR A 702 38.52 -39.14 -9.68
C THR A 702 38.96 -39.77 -8.35
N PHE A 703 38.19 -40.72 -7.81
CA PHE A 703 38.53 -41.45 -6.57
C PHE A 703 39.45 -42.66 -6.78
N ARG A 704 39.45 -43.27 -7.97
CA ARG A 704 40.31 -44.42 -8.30
C ARG A 704 41.73 -44.02 -8.72
N ARG A 705 42.01 -42.75 -8.98
CA ARG A 705 43.38 -42.28 -9.20
C ARG A 705 44.14 -42.29 -7.86
N PRO A 706 45.17 -43.13 -7.67
CA PRO A 706 46.06 -42.97 -6.53
C PRO A 706 46.72 -41.59 -6.64
N ARG A 707 46.84 -40.87 -5.51
CA ARG A 707 47.67 -39.66 -5.42
C ARG A 707 49.10 -40.03 -5.85
N ARG A 708 49.48 -39.73 -7.09
CA ARG A 708 50.90 -39.55 -7.43
C ARG A 708 51.32 -38.17 -6.93
N LEU A 709 51.69 -38.15 -5.65
CA LEU A 709 52.44 -37.15 -4.90
C LEU A 709 53.50 -38.05 -4.22
N VAL A 710 54.81 -37.97 -4.38
CA VAL A 710 55.79 -36.91 -4.67
C VAL A 710 57.08 -37.62 -5.10
N HIS A 711 57.82 -37.11 -6.08
CA HIS A 711 59.25 -36.76 -5.98
C HIS A 711 59.76 -36.20 -7.31
N PRO A 712 60.68 -35.21 -7.28
CA PRO A 712 61.23 -34.56 -8.48
C PRO A 712 62.02 -35.53 -9.35
#